data_AF-A0AAD5PCJ5-F1
#
_entry.id   AF-A0AAD5PCJ5-F1
#
_cell.length_a   1.000
_cell.length_b   1.000
_cell.length_c   1.000
_cell.angle_alpha   90.00
_cell.angle_beta   90.00
_cell.angle_gamma   90.00
#
_symmetry.space_group_name_H-M   'P 1'
#
loop_
_entity.id
_entity.type
_entity.pdbx_description
1 polymer ?
#
loop_
_entity_poly.entity_id
_entity_poly.type
_entity_poly.pdbx_seq_one_letter_code
_entity_poly.pdbx_strand_id
1 'polypeptide(L)'
;MPPSTPFTPRRPSSRLPFYHPYTKSNSPLASPTKRYLTKRWLLRCLVALFFLYLITRPFAFRRGQLLDTSFPELSIAKNTRIQHVTTSKTTAERIPKIVHFIHGLKGPDPTLDLAHYIAIKAAHDVIQPDIIYLHYHYEPVGELFERARPMLTLRKVPLIDNIFGRPIHHFAHRADVVRLEALRDFGGIYFDLDLFALKPIDHLLDHEFVMGQEGKDGSVGLCNAMMMSRPNSRFIQRYYASYATFDLDEWNYHSVILPGKLAPHFPDEITILGYKAFFWPLWDSVGLRTAYLEKSYDYHDNLGTHIWESPSKKHLMKDATIDTILNVDNSLYCKVRPFLLDGKPDPRPEACRILEHTERADQLVGHWPLEQNGIPETNPMRADDISGNQVSGLIRNGYYGNDGVHLTGDDSYIFLGVPTNTSFHSLTVSWWMKPFNDKENGTAVVVQTDRAKIYVQTQAITKLLPPKTTSTASDSFMDPVSLDLNTVILEDDWAWRHQSDMFVPANPFPINNDDKYHHFVLVIDTDPKISLRQWLEEQQERRDPEGAASNNKRKNKKKEKYQQQLEQEEEIMKKKDSIHPELALYMDGHAIASSAHWKIPKAYGQYVRGVWFGSSEPEHSNYQDPWDTTQSLKAAYRDIRIWERPLSLQEIQALAPPSFANAPFQDNKMTQEQQEQQEREGGNEWQTSSLEEEGTGVEEQEEEDGIYNVFIMWK
;
A
#
# COMPACT_ATOMS: atom_id res chain seq x y z
N MET A 1 -21.82 -58.71 28.53
CA MET A 1 -21.55 -60.09 28.08
C MET A 1 -20.43 -60.04 27.05
N PRO A 2 -19.41 -60.91 27.12
CA PRO A 2 -18.46 -61.22 26.04
C PRO A 2 -18.99 -62.42 25.20
N PRO A 3 -18.25 -63.05 24.25
CA PRO A 3 -16.96 -62.70 23.62
C PRO A 3 -17.21 -62.38 22.10
N SER A 4 -16.58 -62.87 21.02
CA SER A 4 -15.42 -63.75 20.74
C SER A 4 -14.96 -63.65 19.26
N THR A 5 -13.65 -63.63 19.02
CA THR A 5 -13.00 -64.30 17.85
C THR A 5 -12.79 -65.78 18.19
N PRO A 6 -12.76 -66.75 17.23
CA PRO A 6 -11.45 -67.15 16.62
C PRO A 6 -11.52 -67.83 15.20
N PHE A 7 -10.37 -68.39 14.77
CA PHE A 7 -10.14 -69.45 13.75
C PHE A 7 -9.81 -69.11 12.27
N THR A 8 -8.49 -69.16 12.01
CA THR A 8 -7.82 -69.77 10.83
C THR A 8 -8.02 -71.32 10.85
N PRO A 9 -7.68 -72.17 9.82
CA PRO A 9 -6.47 -72.09 8.98
C PRO A 9 -6.41 -72.82 7.59
N ARG A 10 -5.18 -72.91 7.04
CA ARG A 10 -4.60 -73.92 6.10
C ARG A 10 -4.70 -73.76 4.55
N ARG A 11 -3.49 -73.66 3.96
CA ARG A 11 -3.00 -74.08 2.61
C ARG A 11 -3.06 -75.64 2.45
N PRO A 12 -2.76 -76.32 1.30
CA PRO A 12 -1.80 -75.93 0.23
C PRO A 12 -1.99 -76.45 -1.24
N SER A 13 -1.02 -76.09 -2.10
CA SER A 13 -0.62 -76.75 -3.39
C SER A 13 -1.60 -76.59 -4.58
N SER A 14 -1.25 -76.76 -5.87
CA SER A 14 0.00 -76.66 -6.71
C SER A 14 -0.45 -76.62 -8.20
N ARG A 15 0.28 -76.31 -9.29
CA ARG A 15 1.69 -76.49 -9.71
C ARG A 15 2.10 -75.44 -10.78
N LEU A 16 3.41 -75.37 -11.06
CA LEU A 16 4.09 -74.79 -12.24
C LEU A 16 3.99 -75.76 -13.48
N PRO A 17 4.45 -75.49 -14.75
CA PRO A 17 5.74 -74.82 -15.07
C PRO A 17 6.03 -74.15 -16.47
N PHE A 18 7.25 -73.57 -16.55
CA PHE A 18 8.07 -73.17 -17.75
C PHE A 18 7.53 -72.05 -18.67
N TYR A 19 8.34 -71.25 -19.40
CA TYR A 19 9.75 -71.36 -19.87
C TYR A 19 10.64 -70.10 -19.64
N HIS A 20 11.96 -70.22 -19.87
CA HIS A 20 13.05 -69.20 -19.86
C HIS A 20 14.16 -69.66 -20.87
N PRO A 21 15.34 -69.01 -21.13
CA PRO A 21 16.04 -67.86 -20.52
C PRO A 21 16.44 -66.75 -21.57
N TYR A 22 17.21 -65.67 -21.31
CA TYR A 22 18.69 -65.49 -21.15
C TYR A 22 18.93 -64.08 -20.49
N THR A 23 19.58 -63.87 -19.33
CA THR A 23 21.05 -63.79 -19.00
C THR A 23 21.86 -62.70 -19.73
N LYS A 24 22.79 -61.92 -19.12
CA LYS A 24 23.28 -61.87 -17.71
C LYS A 24 24.08 -60.58 -17.37
N SER A 25 23.88 -60.09 -16.14
CA SER A 25 24.82 -59.46 -15.17
C SER A 25 26.25 -59.01 -15.54
N ASN A 26 26.72 -57.94 -14.87
CA ASN A 26 27.89 -58.04 -13.96
C ASN A 26 27.97 -56.91 -12.91
N SER A 27 28.45 -57.24 -11.71
CA SER A 27 28.70 -56.30 -10.59
C SER A 27 29.54 -56.95 -9.47
N PRO A 28 30.60 -56.31 -8.92
CA PRO A 28 31.30 -56.79 -7.72
C PRO A 28 30.85 -56.08 -6.43
N LEU A 29 31.10 -56.70 -5.27
CA LEU A 29 30.73 -56.24 -3.92
C LEU A 29 31.87 -55.44 -3.26
N ALA A 30 31.55 -54.59 -2.25
CA ALA A 30 32.05 -54.76 -0.87
C ALA A 30 31.69 -53.63 0.14
N SER A 31 31.38 -54.05 1.37
CA SER A 31 31.55 -53.33 2.66
C SER A 31 30.57 -52.20 3.06
N PRO A 32 30.35 -51.96 4.38
CA PRO A 32 29.29 -51.08 4.89
C PRO A 32 29.78 -49.71 5.40
N THR A 33 28.98 -48.66 5.24
CA THR A 33 29.28 -47.32 5.77
C THR A 33 28.13 -46.72 6.61
N LYS A 34 28.52 -45.85 7.55
CA LYS A 34 27.66 -45.29 8.61
C LYS A 34 26.56 -44.38 8.03
N ARG A 35 25.34 -44.47 8.56
CA ARG A 35 24.30 -43.44 8.36
C ARG A 35 24.73 -42.12 9.02
N TYR A 36 25.28 -41.20 8.24
CA TYR A 36 25.40 -39.81 8.65
C TYR A 36 24.02 -39.14 8.62
N LEU A 37 23.61 -38.51 9.71
CA LEU A 37 22.53 -37.52 9.64
C LEU A 37 23.05 -36.33 8.83
N THR A 38 22.43 -36.05 7.70
CA THR A 38 22.76 -34.86 6.90
C THR A 38 22.32 -33.59 7.63
N LYS A 39 23.03 -32.47 7.43
CA LYS A 39 22.73 -31.18 8.11
C LYS A 39 21.27 -30.74 7.98
N ARG A 40 20.60 -31.11 6.88
CA ARG A 40 19.16 -30.88 6.64
C ARG A 40 18.23 -31.55 7.67
N TRP A 41 18.59 -32.71 8.22
CA TRP A 41 17.82 -33.37 9.29
C TRP A 41 18.01 -32.70 10.65
N LEU A 42 19.25 -32.31 11.00
CA LEU A 42 19.51 -31.52 12.20
C LEU A 42 18.76 -30.18 12.19
N LEU A 43 18.76 -29.48 11.04
CA LEU A 43 18.00 -28.25 10.86
C LEU A 43 16.48 -28.48 11.02
N ARG A 44 15.93 -29.55 10.43
CA ARG A 44 14.51 -29.90 10.61
C ARG A 44 14.15 -30.24 12.06
N CYS A 45 15.03 -30.94 12.80
CA CYS A 45 14.83 -31.19 14.22
C CYS A 45 14.91 -29.91 15.06
N LEU A 46 15.83 -28.99 14.75
CA LEU A 46 15.92 -27.68 15.43
C LEU A 46 14.68 -26.82 15.17
N VAL A 47 14.19 -26.75 13.92
CA VAL A 47 12.93 -26.06 13.58
C VAL A 47 11.74 -26.72 14.28
N ALA A 48 11.65 -28.06 14.30
CA ALA A 48 10.59 -28.76 15.02
C ALA A 48 10.62 -28.52 16.53
N LEU A 49 11.81 -28.45 17.15
CA LEU A 49 11.98 -28.10 18.57
C LEU A 49 11.64 -26.62 18.84
N PHE A 50 11.95 -25.71 17.92
CA PHE A 50 11.57 -24.30 18.01
C PHE A 50 10.04 -24.12 17.90
N PHE A 51 9.38 -24.79 16.94
CA PHE A 51 7.92 -24.82 16.88
C PHE A 51 7.30 -25.48 18.11
N LEU A 52 7.87 -26.55 18.65
CA LEU A 52 7.39 -27.17 19.89
C LEU A 52 7.56 -26.23 21.09
N TYR A 53 8.64 -25.44 21.15
CA TYR A 53 8.87 -24.41 22.16
C TYR A 53 7.88 -23.23 22.06
N LEU A 54 7.50 -22.84 20.85
CA LEU A 54 6.42 -21.86 20.62
C LEU A 54 5.05 -22.43 21.04
N ILE A 55 4.71 -23.66 20.63
CA ILE A 55 3.42 -24.31 20.91
C ILE A 55 3.25 -24.66 22.41
N THR A 56 4.34 -24.94 23.12
CA THR A 56 4.30 -25.24 24.56
C THR A 56 4.31 -23.99 25.46
N ARG A 57 4.50 -22.79 24.90
CA ARG A 57 4.16 -21.53 25.60
C ARG A 57 2.67 -21.23 25.39
N PRO A 58 1.82 -21.26 26.43
CA PRO A 58 0.43 -20.87 26.28
C PRO A 58 0.36 -19.37 25.96
N PHE A 59 -0.14 -19.02 24.76
CA PHE A 59 -0.32 -17.64 24.31
C PHE A 59 -1.55 -17.00 24.98
N ALA A 60 -1.49 -16.91 26.32
CA ALA A 60 -2.58 -16.44 27.17
C ALA A 60 -2.63 -14.91 27.14
N PHE A 61 -3.35 -14.34 26.17
CA PHE A 61 -3.69 -12.93 26.11
C PHE A 61 -4.48 -12.51 27.37
N ARG A 62 -3.78 -12.01 28.39
CA ARG A 62 -4.37 -11.49 29.62
C ARG A 62 -4.32 -9.96 29.63
N ARG A 63 -5.50 -9.34 29.50
CA ARG A 63 -5.71 -7.97 30.01
C ARG A 63 -5.41 -7.94 31.51
N GLY A 64 -4.65 -6.93 31.95
CA GLY A 64 -4.50 -6.58 33.36
C GLY A 64 -3.19 -7.06 34.00
N GLN A 65 -2.34 -6.08 34.33
CA GLN A 65 -1.33 -6.09 35.39
C GLN A 65 -0.50 -7.38 35.61
N LEU A 66 0.66 -7.42 34.97
CA LEU A 66 1.91 -7.62 35.70
C LEU A 66 2.93 -6.60 35.17
N LEU A 67 3.36 -5.67 36.03
CA LEU A 67 4.57 -4.89 35.81
C LEU A 67 5.75 -5.86 35.98
N ASP A 68 6.64 -5.97 34.98
CA ASP A 68 7.91 -6.65 35.17
C ASP A 68 8.87 -5.72 35.93
N THR A 69 8.82 -5.79 37.26
CA THR A 69 9.33 -4.75 38.16
C THR A 69 10.85 -4.63 38.26
N SER A 70 11.63 -5.38 37.47
CA SER A 70 13.10 -5.47 37.63
C SER A 70 13.88 -5.69 36.33
N PHE A 71 13.95 -4.66 35.48
CA PHE A 71 14.92 -4.58 34.38
C PHE A 71 16.19 -3.79 34.82
N PRO A 72 17.39 -4.05 34.24
CA PRO A 72 18.65 -3.44 34.71
C PRO A 72 18.66 -1.91 34.71
N GLU A 73 18.07 -1.30 33.68
CA GLU A 73 17.95 0.14 33.50
C GLU A 73 17.13 0.80 34.59
N LEU A 74 16.09 0.12 35.11
CA LEU A 74 15.30 0.63 36.22
C LEU A 74 16.12 0.75 37.51
N SER A 75 17.04 -0.19 37.73
CA SER A 75 17.98 -0.14 38.86
C SER A 75 18.94 1.04 38.72
N ILE A 76 19.46 1.28 37.50
CA ILE A 76 20.32 2.44 37.20
C ILE A 76 19.54 3.75 37.37
N ALA A 77 18.34 3.86 36.79
CA ALA A 77 17.48 5.04 36.89
C ALA A 77 17.07 5.37 38.33
N LYS A 78 16.78 4.36 39.16
CA LYS A 78 16.49 4.55 40.60
C LYS A 78 17.73 4.99 41.39
N ASN A 79 18.90 4.42 41.09
CA ASN A 79 20.16 4.73 41.77
C ASN A 79 20.86 5.99 41.22
N THR A 80 20.35 6.59 40.15
CA THR A 80 20.90 7.81 39.55
C THR A 80 20.77 8.97 40.54
N ARG A 81 21.92 9.50 40.99
CA ARG A 81 21.97 10.67 41.86
C ARG A 81 21.61 11.93 41.07
N ILE A 82 20.34 12.32 41.14
CA ILE A 82 19.83 13.57 40.57
C ILE A 82 20.68 14.75 41.05
N GLN A 83 21.20 15.52 40.11
CA GLN A 83 21.83 16.81 40.31
C GLN A 83 20.75 17.88 40.21
N HIS A 84 20.53 18.62 41.29
CA HIS A 84 19.66 19.81 41.28
C HIS A 84 20.51 21.04 40.95
N VAL A 85 19.98 21.93 40.11
CA VAL A 85 20.66 23.18 39.74
C VAL A 85 20.74 24.11 40.96
N THR A 86 21.91 24.17 41.60
CA THR A 86 22.15 24.97 42.81
C THR A 86 22.32 26.46 42.50
N THR A 87 21.18 27.15 42.34
CA THR A 87 20.95 28.55 42.74
C THR A 87 22.10 29.54 42.48
N SER A 88 22.44 29.76 41.20
CA SER A 88 23.11 30.99 40.75
C SER A 88 22.80 31.22 39.26
N LYS A 89 22.09 32.32 38.96
CA LYS A 89 21.33 32.56 37.71
C LYS A 89 20.21 31.54 37.47
N THR A 90 18.98 31.95 37.83
CA THR A 90 17.69 31.44 37.31
C THR A 90 17.64 29.95 36.94
N THR A 91 17.22 29.12 37.90
CA THR A 91 16.60 27.82 37.59
C THR A 91 15.46 28.03 36.60
N ALA A 92 15.49 27.36 35.46
CA ALA A 92 14.41 27.44 34.48
C ALA A 92 13.17 26.72 35.03
N GLU A 93 12.22 27.50 35.56
CA GLU A 93 10.95 27.00 36.11
C GLU A 93 9.99 26.46 35.03
N ARG A 94 10.30 26.74 33.77
CA ARG A 94 9.64 26.25 32.55
C ARG A 94 10.69 25.66 31.60
N ILE A 95 10.25 24.86 30.65
CA ILE A 95 11.03 24.42 29.50
C ILE A 95 11.43 25.67 28.69
N PRO A 96 12.72 25.91 28.42
CA PRO A 96 13.16 27.03 27.56
C PRO A 96 12.56 26.92 26.15
N LYS A 97 12.24 28.04 25.51
CA LYS A 97 11.66 28.03 24.16
C LYS A 97 12.75 27.96 23.07
N ILE A 98 13.64 26.98 23.22
CA ILE A 98 14.79 26.71 22.35
C ILE A 98 14.48 25.42 21.58
N VAL A 99 14.64 25.42 20.26
CA VAL A 99 14.53 24.20 19.43
C VAL A 99 15.91 23.63 19.13
N HIS A 100 16.03 22.31 19.11
CA HIS A 100 17.24 21.56 18.77
C HIS A 100 16.97 20.58 17.63
N PHE A 101 17.74 20.69 16.56
CA PHE A 101 17.86 19.71 15.47
C PHE A 101 19.29 19.14 15.44
N ILE A 102 19.46 17.95 14.87
CA ILE A 102 20.77 17.30 14.69
C ILE A 102 20.97 16.92 13.23
N HIS A 103 22.17 17.17 12.68
CA HIS A 103 22.57 16.66 11.36
C HIS A 103 24.06 16.35 11.26
N GLY A 104 24.49 15.81 10.11
CA GLY A 104 25.92 15.77 9.75
C GLY A 104 26.78 14.90 10.65
N LEU A 105 26.23 13.77 11.12
CA LEU A 105 26.93 12.77 11.96
C LEU A 105 27.39 11.51 11.19
N LYS A 106 27.19 11.48 9.87
CA LYS A 106 27.46 10.32 8.99
C LYS A 106 28.77 10.44 8.20
N GLY A 107 29.08 11.63 7.67
CA GLY A 107 30.24 11.88 6.79
C GLY A 107 30.32 13.35 6.37
N PRO A 108 31.40 13.75 5.67
CA PRO A 108 31.62 15.13 5.22
C PRO A 108 30.57 15.62 4.24
N ASP A 109 30.50 16.94 4.10
CA ASP A 109 29.68 17.69 3.15
C ASP A 109 28.20 17.26 3.05
N PRO A 110 27.48 17.09 4.18
CA PRO A 110 26.09 16.66 4.18
C PRO A 110 25.15 17.75 3.64
N THR A 111 24.18 17.39 2.81
CA THR A 111 23.12 18.32 2.35
C THR A 111 21.93 18.34 3.31
N LEU A 112 21.15 19.43 3.30
CA LEU A 112 19.75 19.38 3.73
C LEU A 112 18.87 19.00 2.54
N ASP A 113 17.95 18.08 2.75
CA ASP A 113 16.91 17.75 1.77
C ASP A 113 15.65 18.61 2.02
N LEU A 114 14.69 18.58 1.10
CA LEU A 114 13.51 19.47 1.16
C LEU A 114 12.69 19.26 2.44
N ALA A 115 12.59 18.03 2.93
CA ALA A 115 11.98 17.74 4.23
C ALA A 115 12.71 18.43 5.39
N HIS A 116 14.04 18.39 5.43
CA HIS A 116 14.82 19.02 6.51
C HIS A 116 14.65 20.54 6.51
N TYR A 117 14.57 21.16 5.33
CA TYR A 117 14.22 22.58 5.21
C TYR A 117 12.80 22.86 5.75
N ILE A 118 11.81 22.03 5.39
CA ILE A 118 10.43 22.17 5.85
C ILE A 118 10.33 22.00 7.37
N ALA A 119 11.06 21.06 7.98
CA ALA A 119 11.08 20.88 9.44
C ALA A 119 11.60 22.13 10.17
N ILE A 120 12.70 22.70 9.69
CA ILE A 120 13.29 23.92 10.26
C ILE A 120 12.33 25.11 10.06
N LYS A 121 11.75 25.27 8.87
CA LYS A 121 10.79 26.36 8.56
C LYS A 121 9.49 26.24 9.38
N ALA A 122 8.96 25.03 9.53
CA ALA A 122 7.80 24.75 10.36
C ALA A 122 8.08 25.05 11.84
N ALA A 123 9.24 24.64 12.37
CA ALA A 123 9.64 24.99 13.73
C ALA A 123 9.79 26.52 13.91
N HIS A 124 10.44 27.20 12.98
CA HIS A 124 10.55 28.67 12.98
C HIS A 124 9.18 29.36 12.98
N ASP A 125 8.32 29.05 12.01
CA ASP A 125 7.07 29.76 11.78
C ASP A 125 5.99 29.47 12.86
N VAL A 126 5.91 28.20 13.32
CA VAL A 126 4.82 27.69 14.17
C VAL A 126 5.18 27.66 15.65
N ILE A 127 6.41 27.26 16.00
CA ILE A 127 6.85 27.28 17.39
C ILE A 127 7.24 28.70 17.78
N GLN A 128 7.89 29.45 16.89
CA GLN A 128 8.46 30.77 17.18
C GLN A 128 9.39 30.73 18.42
N PRO A 129 10.50 29.98 18.33
CA PRO A 129 11.47 29.83 19.42
C PRO A 129 12.44 31.00 19.51
N ASP A 130 13.03 31.20 20.69
CA ASP A 130 14.07 32.21 20.92
C ASP A 130 15.35 31.90 20.11
N ILE A 131 15.67 30.61 19.97
CA ILE A 131 16.84 30.07 19.26
C ILE A 131 16.47 28.72 18.64
N ILE A 132 16.88 28.48 17.39
CA ILE A 132 16.96 27.12 16.81
C ILE A 132 18.44 26.73 16.74
N TYR A 133 18.86 25.71 17.48
CA TYR A 133 20.19 25.12 17.32
C TYR A 133 20.18 24.00 16.29
N LEU A 134 21.12 24.04 15.36
CA LEU A 134 21.51 22.86 14.59
C LEU A 134 22.82 22.31 15.16
N HIS A 135 22.77 21.14 15.78
CA HIS A 135 23.95 20.43 16.28
C HIS A 135 24.56 19.58 15.15
N TYR A 136 25.85 19.72 14.89
CA TYR A 136 26.50 19.07 13.73
C TYR A 136 27.95 18.66 14.00
N HIS A 137 28.45 17.64 13.30
CA HIS A 137 29.89 17.34 13.27
C HIS A 137 30.55 17.86 11.98
N TYR A 138 30.00 17.45 10.84
CA TYR A 138 30.29 18.00 9.53
C TYR A 138 29.27 19.09 9.21
N GLU A 139 29.72 20.29 8.81
CA GLU A 139 28.81 21.43 8.56
C GLU A 139 28.02 21.17 7.28
N PRO A 140 26.68 21.37 7.26
CA PRO A 140 25.93 21.12 6.05
C PRO A 140 26.24 22.13 4.94
N VAL A 141 25.91 21.74 3.70
CA VAL A 141 26.16 22.51 2.49
C VAL A 141 24.96 22.45 1.53
N GLY A 142 24.97 23.30 0.50
CA GLY A 142 23.96 23.33 -0.54
C GLY A 142 22.83 24.35 -0.30
N GLU A 143 22.00 24.56 -1.33
CA GLU A 143 21.00 25.63 -1.39
C GLU A 143 20.01 25.60 -0.22
N LEU A 144 19.47 24.42 0.10
CA LEU A 144 18.48 24.28 1.19
C LEU A 144 19.11 24.52 2.57
N PHE A 145 20.41 24.29 2.75
CA PHE A 145 21.11 24.70 3.97
C PHE A 145 21.25 26.22 4.05
N GLU A 146 21.75 26.88 3.00
CA GLU A 146 21.89 28.35 3.00
C GLU A 146 20.51 29.05 3.10
N ARG A 147 19.44 28.45 2.56
CA ARG A 147 18.05 28.91 2.76
C ARG A 147 17.56 28.70 4.20
N ALA A 148 18.00 27.65 4.89
CA ALA A 148 17.68 27.42 6.30
C ALA A 148 18.50 28.30 7.26
N ARG A 149 19.76 28.59 6.90
CA ARG A 149 20.81 29.19 7.75
C ARG A 149 20.40 30.46 8.50
N PRO A 150 19.62 31.42 7.94
CA PRO A 150 19.17 32.60 8.68
C PRO A 150 18.31 32.29 9.91
N MET A 151 17.69 31.11 9.97
CA MET A 151 16.88 30.65 11.11
C MET A 151 17.70 29.89 12.17
N LEU A 152 19.00 29.63 11.93
CA LEU A 152 19.80 28.67 12.69
C LEU A 152 20.98 29.29 13.44
N THR A 153 21.17 28.83 14.68
CA THR A 153 22.43 28.91 15.40
C THR A 153 23.19 27.59 15.27
N LEU A 154 24.33 27.61 14.59
CA LEU A 154 25.13 26.42 14.31
C LEU A 154 25.97 26.04 15.55
N ARG A 155 25.84 24.80 16.05
CA ARG A 155 26.63 24.27 17.18
C ARG A 155 27.40 23.02 16.78
N LYS A 156 28.73 23.14 16.68
CA LYS A 156 29.59 21.98 16.40
C LYS A 156 29.69 21.05 17.62
N VAL A 157 29.55 19.74 17.39
CA VAL A 157 29.65 18.67 18.39
C VAL A 157 30.77 17.66 18.02
N PRO A 158 31.37 16.96 19.00
CA PRO A 158 32.27 15.84 18.70
C PRO A 158 31.51 14.69 18.04
N LEU A 159 32.22 13.85 17.28
CA LEU A 159 31.64 12.61 16.77
C LEU A 159 31.66 11.57 17.89
N ILE A 160 30.48 11.19 18.39
CA ILE A 160 30.37 10.26 19.51
C ILE A 160 30.58 8.82 19.03
N ASP A 161 31.64 8.17 19.49
CA ASP A 161 31.98 6.77 19.19
C ASP A 161 31.82 5.84 20.41
N ASN A 162 31.50 6.39 21.59
CA ASN A 162 31.34 5.65 22.82
C ASN A 162 30.33 6.33 23.78
N ILE A 163 29.56 5.52 24.52
CA ILE A 163 28.78 5.97 25.69
C ILE A 163 28.97 4.99 26.86
N PHE A 164 29.37 5.49 28.03
CA PHE A 164 29.64 4.70 29.25
C PHE A 164 30.50 3.42 29.04
N GLY A 165 31.47 3.47 28.12
CA GLY A 165 32.34 2.35 27.78
C GLY A 165 31.84 1.49 26.60
N ARG A 166 30.62 1.73 26.09
CA ARG A 166 29.99 0.97 25.01
C ARG A 166 30.13 1.67 23.65
N PRO A 167 30.47 0.96 22.55
CA PRO A 167 30.73 1.59 21.26
C PRO A 167 29.46 2.09 20.56
N ILE A 168 29.58 3.19 19.81
CA ILE A 168 28.53 3.73 18.93
C ILE A 168 29.05 3.86 17.50
N HIS A 169 28.46 3.08 16.58
CA HIS A 169 28.84 3.07 15.17
C HIS A 169 27.81 3.75 14.27
N HIS A 170 26.51 3.53 14.48
CA HIS A 170 25.46 4.08 13.64
C HIS A 170 25.14 5.55 13.97
N PHE A 171 24.93 6.37 12.94
CA PHE A 171 24.73 7.82 13.11
C PHE A 171 23.42 8.16 13.84
N ALA A 172 22.38 7.31 13.74
CA ALA A 172 21.14 7.47 14.52
C ALA A 172 21.42 7.40 16.04
N HIS A 173 22.17 6.40 16.48
CA HIS A 173 22.57 6.27 17.90
C HIS A 173 23.53 7.39 18.37
N ARG A 174 24.24 8.06 17.45
CA ARG A 174 24.95 9.31 17.79
C ARG A 174 23.98 10.45 18.03
N ALA A 175 22.93 10.57 17.21
CA ALA A 175 21.88 11.56 17.41
C ALA A 175 21.08 11.30 18.70
N ASP A 176 20.84 10.04 19.08
CA ASP A 176 20.26 9.65 20.38
C ASP A 176 21.06 10.25 21.55
N VAL A 177 22.39 10.15 21.54
CA VAL A 177 23.21 10.73 22.61
C VAL A 177 23.18 12.26 22.56
N VAL A 178 23.41 12.86 21.38
CA VAL A 178 23.48 14.33 21.24
C VAL A 178 22.16 15.01 21.62
N ARG A 179 20.99 14.41 21.33
CA ARG A 179 19.68 14.98 21.73
C ARG A 179 19.47 14.95 23.24
N LEU A 180 19.88 13.87 23.90
CA LEU A 180 19.79 13.74 25.37
C LEU A 180 20.76 14.72 26.06
N GLU A 181 21.97 14.89 25.53
CA GLU A 181 22.92 15.89 26.05
C GLU A 181 22.42 17.32 25.85
N ALA A 182 21.85 17.65 24.68
CA ALA A 182 21.29 18.96 24.41
C ALA A 182 20.15 19.31 25.40
N LEU A 183 19.19 18.41 25.59
CA LEU A 183 18.08 18.60 26.53
C LEU A 183 18.51 18.58 28.01
N ARG A 184 19.56 17.83 28.36
CA ARG A 184 20.17 17.86 29.69
C ARG A 184 20.83 19.21 29.97
N ASP A 185 21.65 19.70 29.04
CA ASP A 185 22.53 20.85 29.29
C ASP A 185 21.83 22.20 29.06
N PHE A 186 20.95 22.30 28.06
CA PHE A 186 20.24 23.54 27.69
C PHE A 186 18.75 23.51 28.03
N GLY A 187 18.16 22.32 28.24
CA GLY A 187 16.71 22.16 28.18
C GLY A 187 16.22 22.30 26.74
N GLY A 188 14.95 22.67 26.57
CA GLY A 188 14.38 23.03 25.27
C GLY A 188 13.46 21.97 24.69
N ILE A 189 13.29 22.04 23.37
CA ILE A 189 12.45 21.22 22.52
C ILE A 189 13.37 20.52 21.52
N TYR A 190 13.31 19.20 21.44
CA TYR A 190 14.00 18.41 20.42
C TYR A 190 13.01 17.94 19.36
N PHE A 191 13.41 18.07 18.10
CA PHE A 191 12.77 17.42 16.96
C PHE A 191 13.84 16.74 16.09
N ASP A 192 13.54 15.55 15.57
CA ASP A 192 14.27 15.03 14.40
C ASP A 192 13.93 15.87 13.14
N LEU A 193 14.84 15.87 12.15
CA LEU A 193 14.69 16.71 10.94
C LEU A 193 13.61 16.22 9.96
N ASP A 194 12.97 15.09 10.24
CA ASP A 194 11.77 14.59 9.58
C ASP A 194 10.50 14.68 10.46
N LEU A 195 10.48 15.62 11.41
CA LEU A 195 9.29 16.00 12.18
C LEU A 195 8.90 17.46 11.92
N PHE A 196 7.66 17.67 11.48
CA PHE A 196 7.10 18.99 11.16
C PHE A 196 6.19 19.49 12.30
N ALA A 197 6.46 20.68 12.81
CA ALA A 197 5.58 21.36 13.78
C ALA A 197 4.32 21.89 13.08
N LEU A 198 3.13 21.55 13.58
CA LEU A 198 1.84 21.88 12.96
C LEU A 198 0.95 22.80 13.82
N LYS A 199 1.22 22.89 15.13
CA LYS A 199 0.57 23.82 16.07
C LYS A 199 1.57 24.37 17.12
N PRO A 200 1.32 25.56 17.70
CA PRO A 200 2.08 26.06 18.84
C PRO A 200 1.97 25.13 20.07
N ILE A 201 3.07 24.96 20.79
CA ILE A 201 3.18 24.04 21.94
C ILE A 201 3.51 24.75 23.27
N ASP A 202 3.34 26.06 23.34
CA ASP A 202 3.62 26.89 24.52
C ASP A 202 2.92 26.43 25.80
N HIS A 203 1.78 25.73 25.66
CA HIS A 203 1.02 25.09 26.72
C HIS A 203 1.71 23.88 27.38
N LEU A 204 2.72 23.30 26.72
CA LEU A 204 3.53 22.21 27.26
C LEU A 204 4.80 22.70 27.99
N LEU A 205 5.14 23.97 27.89
CA LEU A 205 6.39 24.51 28.45
C LEU A 205 6.40 24.53 30.00
N ASP A 206 5.25 24.41 30.66
CA ASP A 206 5.18 24.34 32.12
C ASP A 206 5.52 22.95 32.70
N HIS A 207 5.65 21.91 31.88
CA HIS A 207 6.05 20.57 32.33
C HIS A 207 7.54 20.48 32.70
N GLU A 208 7.97 19.37 33.31
CA GLU A 208 9.39 19.10 33.61
C GLU A 208 10.09 18.37 32.44
N PHE A 209 9.43 17.34 31.91
CA PHE A 209 9.85 16.57 30.74
C PHE A 209 8.61 16.09 29.97
N VAL A 210 8.68 15.99 28.64
CA VAL A 210 7.55 15.61 27.77
C VAL A 210 8.02 14.68 26.65
N MET A 211 7.24 13.62 26.37
CA MET A 211 7.39 12.74 25.20
C MET A 211 6.02 12.36 24.61
N GLY A 212 5.98 11.94 23.34
CA GLY A 212 4.79 11.37 22.71
C GLY A 212 4.82 9.84 22.61
N GLN A 213 3.66 9.19 22.65
CA GLN A 213 3.50 7.76 22.39
C GLN A 213 3.73 7.41 20.92
N GLU A 214 4.49 6.35 20.66
CA GLU A 214 4.56 5.74 19.32
C GLU A 214 3.69 4.47 19.27
N GLY A 215 2.93 4.34 18.18
CA GLY A 215 1.87 3.35 18.05
C GLY A 215 0.63 3.68 18.90
N LYS A 216 -0.51 3.13 18.51
CA LYS A 216 -1.79 3.38 19.20
C LYS A 216 -1.69 2.92 20.66
N ASP A 217 -2.18 3.75 21.57
CA ASP A 217 -2.13 3.55 23.03
C ASP A 217 -0.69 3.33 23.59
N GLY A 218 0.35 3.71 22.82
CA GLY A 218 1.76 3.49 23.17
C GLY A 218 2.27 2.09 22.84
N SER A 219 1.72 1.42 21.83
CA SER A 219 2.03 0.02 21.49
C SER A 219 3.49 -0.25 21.09
N VAL A 220 4.27 0.78 20.72
CA VAL A 220 5.73 0.67 20.49
C VAL A 220 6.52 1.24 21.66
N GLY A 221 6.15 2.43 22.15
CA GLY A 221 6.82 3.06 23.30
C GLY A 221 6.60 4.57 23.38
N LEU A 222 7.62 5.31 23.83
CA LEU A 222 7.66 6.78 23.83
C LEU A 222 8.82 7.23 22.92
N CYS A 223 8.52 7.80 21.75
CA CYS A 223 9.55 8.04 20.75
C CYS A 223 10.35 9.32 20.99
N ASN A 224 11.68 9.19 21.01
CA ASN A 224 12.61 10.28 21.26
C ASN A 224 12.84 11.24 20.07
N ALA A 225 12.11 11.07 18.96
CA ALA A 225 12.09 12.01 17.84
C ALA A 225 11.33 13.32 18.16
N MET A 226 10.53 13.32 19.24
CA MET A 226 10.03 14.53 19.90
C MET A 226 10.24 14.42 21.41
N MET A 227 10.96 15.37 21.99
CA MET A 227 11.13 15.47 23.43
C MET A 227 11.16 16.94 23.87
N MET A 228 10.65 17.25 25.06
CA MET A 228 10.80 18.57 25.67
C MET A 228 11.34 18.41 27.09
N SER A 229 12.26 19.29 27.53
CA SER A 229 12.89 19.19 28.85
C SER A 229 13.24 20.53 29.47
N ARG A 230 13.07 20.65 30.79
CA ARG A 230 13.85 21.63 31.56
C ARG A 230 15.34 21.21 31.57
N PRO A 231 16.30 22.15 31.60
CA PRO A 231 17.72 21.80 31.78
C PRO A 231 17.89 21.00 33.07
N ASN A 232 18.59 19.87 32.99
CA ASN A 232 18.78 18.91 34.07
C ASN A 232 17.48 18.46 34.77
N SER A 233 16.39 18.22 34.02
CA SER A 233 15.19 17.55 34.54
C SER A 233 15.51 16.19 35.18
N ARG A 234 14.67 15.70 36.08
CA ARG A 234 14.90 14.40 36.76
C ARG A 234 14.86 13.25 35.77
N PHE A 235 13.87 13.23 34.88
CA PHE A 235 13.72 12.16 33.90
C PHE A 235 14.89 12.11 32.90
N ILE A 236 15.34 13.24 32.35
CA ILE A 236 16.47 13.24 31.38
C ILE A 236 17.76 12.72 32.02
N GLN A 237 18.02 13.02 33.30
CA GLN A 237 19.18 12.51 34.02
C GLN A 237 19.13 10.99 34.20
N ARG A 238 17.98 10.43 34.58
CA ARG A 238 17.80 8.97 34.71
C ARG A 238 17.88 8.25 33.37
N TYR A 239 17.22 8.82 32.36
CA TYR A 239 17.16 8.26 31.02
C TYR A 239 18.56 8.27 30.37
N TYR A 240 19.28 9.40 30.44
CA TYR A 240 20.68 9.46 30.00
C TYR A 240 21.57 8.44 30.74
N ALA A 241 21.49 8.35 32.08
CA ALA A 241 22.25 7.37 32.84
C ALA A 241 21.96 5.91 32.45
N SER A 242 20.74 5.61 32.01
CA SER A 242 20.35 4.27 31.58
C SER A 242 21.03 3.78 30.29
N TYR A 243 21.61 4.67 29.47
CA TYR A 243 22.47 4.28 28.34
C TYR A 243 23.77 3.56 28.78
N ALA A 244 24.05 3.44 30.09
CA ALA A 244 25.04 2.49 30.59
C ALA A 244 24.71 1.00 30.24
N THR A 245 23.48 0.69 29.82
CA THR A 245 23.10 -0.60 29.23
C THR A 245 23.04 -0.62 27.70
N PHE A 246 23.36 0.49 27.00
CA PHE A 246 23.20 0.65 25.54
C PHE A 246 23.63 -0.60 24.75
N ASP A 247 22.77 -1.10 23.87
CA ASP A 247 23.12 -2.20 22.97
C ASP A 247 23.02 -1.74 21.52
N LEU A 248 24.02 -2.13 20.72
CA LEU A 248 24.17 -1.69 19.33
C LEU A 248 23.35 -2.54 18.35
N ASP A 249 22.91 -3.73 18.80
CA ASP A 249 22.05 -4.64 18.03
C ASP A 249 20.55 -4.34 18.22
N GLU A 250 20.17 -3.49 19.19
CA GLU A 250 18.78 -3.21 19.61
C GLU A 250 18.26 -1.84 19.12
N TRP A 251 17.96 -1.77 17.81
CA TRP A 251 17.70 -0.53 17.03
C TRP A 251 16.83 0.55 17.70
N ASN A 252 15.70 0.21 18.32
CA ASN A 252 14.80 1.18 18.95
C ASN A 252 14.62 0.99 20.47
N TYR A 253 15.40 0.12 21.10
CA TYR A 253 15.22 -0.18 22.53
C TYR A 253 15.49 1.05 23.38
N HIS A 254 16.69 1.63 23.30
CA HIS A 254 17.05 2.79 24.13
C HIS A 254 16.33 4.08 23.69
N SER A 255 15.97 4.22 22.42
CA SER A 255 15.33 5.42 21.86
C SER A 255 13.80 5.48 21.98
N VAL A 256 13.11 4.33 22.02
CA VAL A 256 11.63 4.28 22.03
C VAL A 256 11.04 3.39 23.13
N ILE A 257 11.54 2.16 23.28
CA ILE A 257 10.95 1.18 24.19
C ILE A 257 11.29 1.51 25.66
N LEU A 258 12.55 1.83 25.94
CA LEU A 258 13.08 2.09 27.27
C LEU A 258 12.45 3.30 27.99
N PRO A 259 12.29 4.50 27.39
CA PRO A 259 11.57 5.58 28.05
C PRO A 259 10.12 5.18 28.38
N GLY A 260 9.46 4.40 27.51
CA GLY A 260 8.14 3.82 27.78
C GLY A 260 8.11 2.83 28.96
N LYS A 261 9.17 2.04 29.16
CA LYS A 261 9.33 1.19 30.35
C LYS A 261 9.66 1.99 31.62
N LEU A 262 10.39 3.10 31.51
CA LEU A 262 10.80 3.92 32.65
C LEU A 262 9.65 4.82 33.17
N ALA A 263 8.85 5.41 32.30
CA ALA A 263 7.82 6.38 32.67
C ALA A 263 6.81 5.91 33.74
N PRO A 264 6.28 4.66 33.72
CA PRO A 264 5.40 4.14 34.78
C PRO A 264 6.04 4.06 36.18
N HIS A 265 7.37 4.18 36.29
CA HIS A 265 8.10 4.20 37.55
C HIS A 265 8.50 5.62 38.02
N PHE A 266 8.33 6.63 37.17
CA PHE A 266 8.64 8.03 37.45
C PHE A 266 7.52 8.99 36.95
N PRO A 267 6.23 8.73 37.25
CA PRO A 267 5.10 9.46 36.67
C PRO A 267 5.11 10.96 37.01
N ASP A 268 5.65 11.33 38.18
CA ASP A 268 5.77 12.74 38.60
C ASP A 268 6.97 13.46 37.93
N GLU A 269 7.67 12.83 36.97
CA GLU A 269 8.86 13.36 36.30
C GLU A 269 8.69 13.53 34.78
N ILE A 270 7.64 12.95 34.18
CA ILE A 270 7.39 12.96 32.73
C ILE A 270 5.90 13.12 32.41
N THR A 271 5.59 13.98 31.43
CA THR A 271 4.27 14.10 30.81
C THR A 271 4.26 13.32 29.50
N ILE A 272 3.23 12.48 29.30
CA ILE A 272 3.06 11.66 28.10
C ILE A 272 1.94 12.24 27.24
N LEU A 273 2.24 12.51 25.97
CA LEU A 273 1.25 12.91 24.97
C LEU A 273 0.70 11.67 24.26
N GLY A 274 -0.61 11.67 23.97
CA GLY A 274 -1.27 10.62 23.20
C GLY A 274 -0.72 10.49 21.78
N TYR A 275 -0.75 9.29 21.21
CA TYR A 275 -0.04 8.93 19.97
C TYR A 275 -0.28 9.87 18.77
N LYS A 276 -1.51 10.39 18.63
CA LYS A 276 -1.89 11.40 17.59
C LYS A 276 -1.11 12.71 17.65
N ALA A 277 -0.47 13.05 18.78
CA ALA A 277 0.15 14.37 18.96
C ALA A 277 1.31 14.62 17.97
N PHE A 278 2.11 13.60 17.68
CA PHE A 278 3.28 13.68 16.79
C PHE A 278 3.53 12.43 15.93
N PHE A 279 3.08 11.24 16.35
CA PHE A 279 3.49 9.95 15.77
C PHE A 279 2.33 9.21 15.08
N TRP A 280 1.41 9.98 14.50
CA TRP A 280 0.36 9.48 13.62
C TRP A 280 0.15 10.44 12.43
N PRO A 281 0.07 9.96 11.17
CA PRO A 281 0.18 8.55 10.75
C PRO A 281 1.54 7.89 11.06
N LEU A 282 1.57 6.56 11.15
CA LEU A 282 2.75 5.78 11.56
C LEU A 282 3.69 5.46 10.38
N TRP A 283 4.86 4.89 10.67
CA TRP A 283 5.83 4.37 9.69
C TRP A 283 5.40 3.07 8.99
N ASP A 284 4.24 2.51 9.34
CA ASP A 284 3.68 1.33 8.68
C ASP A 284 3.08 1.65 7.30
N SER A 285 2.71 0.60 6.57
CA SER A 285 2.24 0.73 5.18
C SER A 285 0.91 1.49 5.07
N VAL A 286 0.05 1.41 6.09
CA VAL A 286 -1.20 2.17 6.17
C VAL A 286 -0.88 3.64 6.41
N GLY A 287 -0.06 3.95 7.42
CA GLY A 287 0.30 5.31 7.77
C GLY A 287 1.02 6.06 6.66
N LEU A 288 1.97 5.40 5.98
CA LEU A 288 2.68 5.96 4.83
C LEU A 288 1.74 6.20 3.63
N ARG A 289 0.86 5.25 3.29
CA ARG A 289 -0.13 5.43 2.22
C ARG A 289 -1.10 6.58 2.54
N THR A 290 -1.58 6.65 3.79
CA THR A 290 -2.44 7.73 4.30
C THR A 290 -1.77 9.11 4.20
N ALA A 291 -0.48 9.22 4.48
CA ALA A 291 0.25 10.48 4.44
C ALA A 291 0.62 10.93 3.02
N TYR A 292 1.19 10.03 2.20
CA TYR A 292 1.86 10.38 0.94
C TYR A 292 1.04 10.12 -0.34
N LEU A 293 -0.05 9.35 -0.26
CA LEU A 293 -0.84 8.96 -1.43
C LEU A 293 -2.31 9.40 -1.28
N GLU A 294 -2.95 9.04 -0.16
CA GLU A 294 -4.34 9.43 0.09
C GLU A 294 -4.48 10.94 0.39
N LYS A 295 -5.61 11.54 -0.03
CA LYS A 295 -6.13 12.82 0.49
C LYS A 295 -7.31 12.53 1.43
N SER A 296 -7.01 11.91 2.59
CA SER A 296 -8.00 11.36 3.51
C SER A 296 -7.81 11.77 4.98
N TYR A 297 -6.61 12.24 5.37
CA TYR A 297 -6.28 12.50 6.78
C TYR A 297 -6.16 14.00 7.09
N ASP A 298 -7.03 14.50 7.96
CA ASP A 298 -6.87 15.82 8.57
C ASP A 298 -5.96 15.74 9.81
N TYR A 299 -4.83 16.45 9.72
CA TYR A 299 -3.92 16.74 10.82
C TYR A 299 -4.48 17.75 11.85
N HIS A 300 -5.78 17.70 12.16
CA HIS A 300 -6.41 18.54 13.16
C HIS A 300 -5.97 18.16 14.58
N ASP A 301 -5.85 16.87 14.90
CA ASP A 301 -5.50 16.43 16.26
C ASP A 301 -3.99 16.48 16.54
N ASN A 302 -3.18 16.69 15.50
CA ASN A 302 -1.73 16.74 15.55
C ASN A 302 -1.22 18.08 16.10
N LEU A 303 -0.21 18.02 16.99
CA LEU A 303 0.67 19.15 17.34
C LEU A 303 1.85 19.22 16.35
N GLY A 304 2.30 18.07 15.86
CA GLY A 304 3.20 17.93 14.73
C GLY A 304 2.97 16.60 14.00
N THR A 305 3.76 16.32 12.97
CA THR A 305 3.83 14.99 12.36
C THR A 305 5.27 14.60 12.12
N HIS A 306 5.64 13.42 12.60
CA HIS A 306 6.78 12.69 12.07
C HIS A 306 6.41 12.19 10.66
N ILE A 307 7.31 12.34 9.68
CA ILE A 307 7.05 11.92 8.29
C ILE A 307 7.79 10.63 7.92
N TRP A 308 8.68 10.16 8.81
CA TRP A 308 9.40 8.88 8.72
C TRP A 308 10.25 8.81 7.45
N GLU A 309 11.28 9.67 7.35
CA GLU A 309 12.15 9.78 6.18
C GLU A 309 12.76 8.42 5.80
N SER A 310 13.23 7.64 6.78
CA SER A 310 13.96 6.39 6.50
C SER A 310 13.16 5.39 5.64
N PRO A 311 11.88 5.06 5.95
CA PRO A 311 11.05 4.27 5.04
C PRO A 311 10.50 5.07 3.84
N SER A 312 10.07 6.34 4.00
CA SER A 312 9.40 7.07 2.92
C SER A 312 10.35 7.51 1.78
N LYS A 313 11.64 7.73 2.06
CA LYS A 313 12.63 8.27 1.12
C LYS A 313 12.86 7.41 -0.12
N LYS A 314 12.76 6.08 -0.01
CA LYS A 314 13.06 5.18 -1.15
C LYS A 314 12.04 5.32 -2.28
N HIS A 315 10.76 5.47 -1.94
CA HIS A 315 9.64 5.28 -2.88
C HIS A 315 8.62 6.43 -2.91
N LEU A 316 8.39 7.11 -1.78
CA LEU A 316 7.34 8.14 -1.64
C LEU A 316 7.89 9.57 -1.74
N MET A 317 9.07 9.84 -1.15
CA MET A 317 9.75 11.15 -1.22
C MET A 317 10.83 11.25 -2.31
N LYS A 318 11.26 10.13 -2.91
CA LYS A 318 12.25 10.15 -4.00
C LYS A 318 11.83 11.14 -5.11
N ASP A 319 12.75 11.95 -5.60
CA ASP A 319 12.54 12.95 -6.66
C ASP A 319 11.51 14.08 -6.34
N ALA A 320 10.92 14.11 -5.14
CA ALA A 320 9.88 15.10 -4.79
C ALA A 320 10.46 16.51 -4.64
N THR A 321 9.96 17.45 -5.45
CA THR A 321 10.41 18.85 -5.49
C THR A 321 9.43 19.81 -4.79
N ILE A 322 9.80 21.10 -4.72
CA ILE A 322 8.85 22.16 -4.30
C ILE A 322 7.64 22.19 -5.22
N ASP A 323 7.84 22.09 -6.54
CA ASP A 323 6.74 22.07 -7.51
C ASP A 323 5.83 20.85 -7.32
N THR A 324 6.43 19.68 -7.07
CA THR A 324 5.70 18.44 -6.74
C THR A 324 4.79 18.62 -5.52
N ILE A 325 5.31 19.20 -4.42
CA ILE A 325 4.53 19.43 -3.20
C ILE A 325 3.44 20.50 -3.42
N LEU A 326 3.74 21.54 -4.21
CA LEU A 326 2.75 22.56 -4.56
C LEU A 326 1.64 21.98 -5.45
N ASN A 327 1.94 21.14 -6.44
CA ASN A 327 0.97 20.71 -7.45
C ASN A 327 0.23 19.41 -7.11
N VAL A 328 0.87 18.40 -6.52
CA VAL A 328 0.27 17.07 -6.24
C VAL A 328 -0.47 17.08 -4.89
N ASP A 329 -1.75 16.66 -4.89
CA ASP A 329 -2.64 16.65 -3.73
C ASP A 329 -2.58 15.30 -2.96
N ASN A 330 -2.01 15.31 -1.75
CA ASN A 330 -2.12 14.24 -0.75
C ASN A 330 -2.16 14.86 0.66
N SER A 331 -2.49 14.06 1.68
CA SER A 331 -2.70 14.55 3.06
C SER A 331 -1.50 15.33 3.61
N LEU A 332 -0.27 14.83 3.43
CA LEU A 332 0.94 15.46 3.94
C LEU A 332 1.31 16.74 3.18
N TYR A 333 1.35 16.68 1.84
CA TYR A 333 1.74 17.82 0.99
C TYR A 333 0.80 18.99 1.24
N CYS A 334 -0.50 18.71 1.30
CA CYS A 334 -1.53 19.68 1.67
C CYS A 334 -1.28 20.36 3.01
N LYS A 335 -0.77 19.62 4.02
CA LYS A 335 -0.47 20.19 5.33
C LYS A 335 0.79 21.05 5.36
N VAL A 336 1.75 20.84 4.45
CA VAL A 336 3.06 21.52 4.46
C VAL A 336 3.21 22.65 3.43
N ARG A 337 2.33 22.75 2.42
CA ARG A 337 2.31 23.88 1.46
C ARG A 337 2.45 25.27 2.09
N PRO A 338 1.82 25.60 3.25
CA PRO A 338 1.99 26.92 3.89
C PRO A 338 3.45 27.30 4.21
N PHE A 339 4.32 26.32 4.48
CA PHE A 339 5.75 26.56 4.75
C PHE A 339 6.57 26.84 3.47
N LEU A 340 6.06 26.44 2.30
CA LEU A 340 6.66 26.73 0.99
C LEU A 340 6.08 28.01 0.35
N LEU A 341 4.86 28.38 0.74
CA LEU A 341 4.14 29.57 0.27
C LEU A 341 4.33 30.81 1.17
N ASP A 342 5.14 30.71 2.24
CA ASP A 342 5.34 31.72 3.28
C ASP A 342 4.01 32.25 3.87
N GLY A 343 3.16 31.33 4.29
CA GLY A 343 1.87 31.61 4.94
C GLY A 343 0.76 32.10 4.00
N LYS A 344 1.02 32.23 2.69
CA LYS A 344 -0.03 32.52 1.70
C LYS A 344 -0.91 31.27 1.48
N PRO A 345 -2.19 31.44 1.12
CA PRO A 345 -3.05 30.32 0.74
C PRO A 345 -2.56 29.63 -0.54
N ASP A 346 -2.98 28.37 -0.74
CA ASP A 346 -2.82 27.68 -2.02
C ASP A 346 -3.52 28.50 -3.13
N PRO A 347 -2.87 28.75 -4.29
CA PRO A 347 -3.49 29.49 -5.39
C PRO A 347 -4.70 28.80 -6.01
N ARG A 348 -4.98 27.53 -5.68
CA ARG A 348 -6.19 26.80 -6.07
C ARG A 348 -7.14 26.71 -4.87
N PRO A 349 -8.27 27.47 -4.85
CA PRO A 349 -9.05 27.68 -3.63
C PRO A 349 -9.65 26.43 -2.96
N GLU A 350 -9.86 25.37 -3.72
CA GLU A 350 -10.50 24.11 -3.30
C GLU A 350 -9.51 22.92 -3.30
N ALA A 351 -8.23 23.14 -3.61
CA ALA A 351 -7.20 22.12 -3.42
C ALA A 351 -7.12 21.72 -1.93
N CYS A 352 -6.67 20.50 -1.65
CA CYS A 352 -6.63 19.92 -0.31
C CYS A 352 -7.99 19.70 0.39
N ARG A 353 -9.12 20.02 -0.26
CA ARG A 353 -10.43 19.57 0.18
C ARG A 353 -10.47 18.04 0.25
N ILE A 354 -10.77 17.52 1.45
CA ILE A 354 -11.11 16.12 1.69
C ILE A 354 -12.62 15.98 1.43
N LEU A 355 -13.04 14.92 0.73
CA LEU A 355 -14.44 14.58 0.52
C LEU A 355 -14.78 13.30 1.29
N GLU A 356 -15.98 13.24 1.84
CA GLU A 356 -16.54 11.99 2.41
C GLU A 356 -17.21 11.16 1.30
N HIS A 357 -17.97 11.83 0.44
CA HIS A 357 -18.69 11.30 -0.72
C HIS A 357 -18.64 12.31 -1.88
N THR A 358 -18.84 11.85 -3.11
CA THR A 358 -19.11 12.72 -4.26
C THR A 358 -20.38 13.58 -4.08
N GLU A 359 -20.33 14.82 -4.54
CA GLU A 359 -21.50 15.74 -4.53
C GLU A 359 -22.32 15.65 -5.83
N ARG A 360 -21.90 14.82 -6.79
CA ARG A 360 -22.55 14.70 -8.10
C ARG A 360 -23.76 13.78 -8.08
N ALA A 361 -24.83 14.20 -8.76
CA ALA A 361 -26.08 13.43 -8.87
C ALA A 361 -25.97 12.13 -9.69
N ASP A 362 -24.91 11.97 -10.50
CA ASP A 362 -24.59 10.73 -11.23
C ASP A 362 -23.71 9.75 -10.42
N GLN A 363 -23.31 10.16 -9.21
CA GLN A 363 -22.35 9.49 -8.32
C GLN A 363 -20.96 9.24 -8.94
N LEU A 364 -20.57 10.03 -9.95
CA LEU A 364 -19.19 10.06 -10.45
C LEU A 364 -18.26 10.62 -9.35
N VAL A 365 -17.22 9.87 -8.99
CA VAL A 365 -16.17 10.25 -8.04
C VAL A 365 -15.14 11.15 -8.70
N GLY A 366 -14.61 10.72 -9.84
CA GLY A 366 -13.51 11.38 -10.53
C GLY A 366 -13.45 10.98 -11.99
N HIS A 367 -12.88 11.85 -12.81
CA HIS A 367 -12.67 11.64 -14.24
C HIS A 367 -11.31 12.21 -14.63
N TRP A 368 -10.38 11.32 -14.99
CA TRP A 368 -9.01 11.64 -15.37
C TRP A 368 -8.81 11.28 -16.85
N PRO A 369 -8.82 12.25 -17.79
CA PRO A 369 -8.64 11.97 -19.21
C PRO A 369 -7.27 11.36 -19.54
N LEU A 370 -6.25 11.75 -18.77
CA LEU A 370 -4.83 11.40 -18.96
C LEU A 370 -4.27 11.83 -20.35
N GLU A 371 -4.82 12.91 -20.91
CA GLU A 371 -4.32 13.59 -22.10
C GLU A 371 -3.21 14.59 -21.74
N GLN A 372 -2.27 14.84 -22.66
CA GLN A 372 -1.07 15.64 -22.40
C GLN A 372 -1.37 17.16 -22.34
N ASN A 373 -1.55 17.69 -21.13
CA ASN A 373 -1.97 19.09 -20.90
C ASN A 373 -0.81 20.12 -20.78
N GLY A 374 0.36 19.84 -21.35
CA GLY A 374 1.52 20.77 -21.31
C GLY A 374 2.11 21.04 -19.91
N ILE A 375 1.84 20.14 -18.96
CA ILE A 375 2.29 20.21 -17.56
C ILE A 375 3.79 19.85 -17.48
N PRO A 376 4.61 20.49 -16.62
CA PRO A 376 5.98 20.06 -16.37
C PRO A 376 6.07 18.62 -15.86
N GLU A 377 7.03 17.85 -16.38
CA GLU A 377 7.27 16.46 -15.94
C GLU A 377 7.99 16.44 -14.58
N THR A 378 7.22 16.44 -13.49
CA THR A 378 7.70 16.15 -12.13
C THR A 378 7.60 14.66 -11.80
N ASN A 379 8.33 14.17 -10.79
CA ASN A 379 8.14 12.79 -10.29
C ASN A 379 7.84 12.78 -8.78
N PRO A 380 6.61 12.46 -8.35
CA PRO A 380 5.43 12.16 -9.18
C PRO A 380 4.89 13.36 -9.99
N MET A 381 4.12 13.06 -11.03
CA MET A 381 3.22 14.02 -11.70
C MET A 381 1.85 14.01 -11.03
N ARG A 382 1.05 15.05 -11.28
CA ARG A 382 -0.38 15.09 -10.95
C ARG A 382 -1.20 14.44 -12.06
N ALA A 383 -2.18 13.60 -11.71
CA ALA A 383 -3.28 13.25 -12.62
C ALA A 383 -4.45 14.21 -12.36
N ASP A 384 -4.76 15.09 -13.31
CA ASP A 384 -5.86 16.04 -13.17
C ASP A 384 -7.24 15.36 -13.26
N ASP A 385 -8.14 15.80 -12.38
CA ASP A 385 -9.55 15.37 -12.32
C ASP A 385 -10.44 16.50 -12.89
N ILE A 386 -11.30 16.16 -13.85
CA ILE A 386 -12.26 17.08 -14.47
C ILE A 386 -13.72 16.83 -14.04
N SER A 387 -13.96 15.93 -13.08
CA SER A 387 -15.31 15.68 -12.54
C SER A 387 -15.91 16.88 -11.78
N GLY A 388 -15.04 17.74 -11.23
CA GLY A 388 -15.38 18.85 -10.33
C GLY A 388 -15.17 18.53 -8.84
N ASN A 389 -14.99 17.25 -8.47
CA ASN A 389 -14.75 16.84 -7.09
C ASN A 389 -13.28 17.09 -6.63
N GLN A 390 -12.37 17.32 -7.57
CA GLN A 390 -10.96 17.64 -7.32
C GLN A 390 -10.21 16.52 -6.60
N VAL A 391 -10.55 15.28 -6.95
CA VAL A 391 -9.86 14.05 -6.56
C VAL A 391 -8.66 13.81 -7.48
N SER A 392 -7.76 14.79 -7.58
CA SER A 392 -6.53 14.65 -8.38
C SER A 392 -5.74 13.43 -7.93
N GLY A 393 -5.31 12.62 -8.89
CA GLY A 393 -4.44 11.48 -8.66
C GLY A 393 -2.96 11.84 -8.75
N LEU A 394 -2.14 10.80 -8.66
CA LEU A 394 -0.69 10.84 -8.62
C LEU A 394 -0.14 9.82 -9.62
N ILE A 395 0.84 10.22 -10.45
CA ILE A 395 1.51 9.33 -11.41
C ILE A 395 2.97 9.22 -11.01
N ARG A 396 3.47 8.01 -10.79
CA ARG A 396 4.83 7.73 -10.32
C ARG A 396 5.61 7.00 -11.42
N ASN A 397 6.79 7.51 -11.78
CA ASN A 397 7.69 6.96 -12.80
C ASN A 397 7.08 6.67 -14.21
N GLY A 398 5.80 7.00 -14.45
CA GLY A 398 5.17 7.02 -15.78
C GLY A 398 5.37 8.35 -16.49
N TYR A 399 5.01 8.41 -17.77
CA TYR A 399 5.13 9.60 -18.61
C TYR A 399 3.91 9.78 -19.53
N TYR A 400 3.67 10.99 -20.03
CA TYR A 400 2.63 11.23 -21.03
C TYR A 400 3.16 10.90 -22.44
N GLY A 401 2.51 9.95 -23.12
CA GLY A 401 2.69 9.69 -24.54
C GLY A 401 1.72 10.52 -25.39
N ASN A 402 1.74 10.27 -26.70
CA ASN A 402 0.84 10.94 -27.66
C ASN A 402 -0.64 10.52 -27.50
N ASP A 403 -0.91 9.45 -26.75
CA ASP A 403 -2.17 8.69 -26.76
C ASP A 403 -2.72 8.32 -25.36
N GLY A 404 -1.98 8.64 -24.29
CA GLY A 404 -2.32 8.36 -22.89
C GLY A 404 -1.11 8.45 -21.95
N VAL A 405 -1.25 8.03 -20.69
CA VAL A 405 -0.13 7.87 -19.75
C VAL A 405 0.46 6.47 -19.87
N HIS A 406 1.77 6.39 -20.12
CA HIS A 406 2.52 5.14 -20.30
C HIS A 406 3.18 4.72 -18.99
N LEU A 407 2.94 3.47 -18.58
CA LEU A 407 3.60 2.81 -17.47
C LEU A 407 4.56 1.74 -18.02
N THR A 408 5.83 1.84 -17.62
CA THR A 408 6.94 0.99 -18.10
C THR A 408 6.96 -0.40 -17.48
N GLY A 409 6.22 -0.61 -16.39
CA GLY A 409 6.38 -1.75 -15.48
C GLY A 409 7.23 -1.38 -14.27
N ASP A 410 7.72 -2.41 -13.57
CA ASP A 410 8.54 -2.38 -12.36
C ASP A 410 8.07 -1.39 -11.28
N ASP A 411 8.55 -0.14 -11.25
CA ASP A 411 8.18 0.86 -10.22
C ASP A 411 7.22 1.99 -10.70
N SER A 412 6.62 1.85 -11.89
CA SER A 412 5.66 2.82 -12.44
C SER A 412 4.20 2.53 -12.10
N TYR A 413 3.45 3.54 -11.66
CA TYR A 413 2.02 3.42 -11.31
C TYR A 413 1.23 4.73 -11.46
N ILE A 414 -0.10 4.60 -11.54
CA ILE A 414 -1.04 5.69 -11.25
C ILE A 414 -1.79 5.33 -9.97
N PHE A 415 -1.82 6.25 -8.99
CA PHE A 415 -2.66 6.16 -7.80
C PHE A 415 -3.79 7.19 -7.90
N LEU A 416 -5.04 6.74 -7.77
CA LEU A 416 -6.23 7.59 -7.73
C LEU A 416 -6.86 7.53 -6.34
N GLY A 417 -6.90 8.68 -5.68
CA GLY A 417 -7.61 8.87 -4.41
C GLY A 417 -9.13 8.90 -4.62
N VAL A 418 -9.88 8.52 -3.59
CA VAL A 418 -11.34 8.51 -3.57
C VAL A 418 -11.86 9.14 -2.26
N PRO A 419 -13.12 9.64 -2.21
CA PRO A 419 -13.74 10.14 -0.99
C PRO A 419 -13.72 9.12 0.17
N THR A 420 -13.58 9.59 1.41
CA THR A 420 -13.18 8.75 2.56
C THR A 420 -14.17 7.67 2.97
N ASN A 421 -15.45 7.81 2.58
CA ASN A 421 -16.52 6.83 2.80
C ASN A 421 -16.90 6.05 1.52
N THR A 422 -16.11 6.13 0.44
CA THR A 422 -16.32 5.37 -0.81
C THR A 422 -16.47 3.88 -0.50
N SER A 423 -17.64 3.29 -0.77
CA SER A 423 -17.92 1.91 -0.37
C SER A 423 -17.17 0.90 -1.23
N PHE A 424 -16.52 -0.08 -0.58
CA PHE A 424 -15.94 -1.23 -1.28
C PHE A 424 -16.99 -2.26 -1.72
N HIS A 425 -18.24 -2.11 -1.27
CA HIS A 425 -19.34 -3.02 -1.62
C HIS A 425 -20.17 -2.57 -2.83
N SER A 426 -19.99 -1.33 -3.31
CA SER A 426 -20.79 -0.72 -4.37
C SER A 426 -19.94 0.33 -5.11
N LEU A 427 -19.32 -0.07 -6.22
CA LEU A 427 -18.30 0.72 -6.93
C LEU A 427 -18.28 0.37 -8.43
N THR A 428 -17.96 1.35 -9.28
CA THR A 428 -17.52 1.09 -10.66
C THR A 428 -16.20 1.80 -10.95
N VAL A 429 -15.27 1.10 -11.60
CA VAL A 429 -14.03 1.65 -12.16
C VAL A 429 -14.02 1.40 -13.66
N SER A 430 -13.92 2.46 -14.46
CA SER A 430 -13.81 2.43 -15.93
C SER A 430 -12.45 2.98 -16.35
N TRP A 431 -11.83 2.37 -17.35
CA TRP A 431 -10.58 2.87 -17.94
C TRP A 431 -10.42 2.36 -19.37
N TRP A 432 -9.59 3.04 -20.16
CA TRP A 432 -9.08 2.48 -21.42
C TRP A 432 -7.64 2.04 -21.21
N MET A 433 -7.28 0.88 -21.75
CA MET A 433 -5.93 0.32 -21.62
C MET A 433 -5.43 -0.24 -22.94
N LYS A 434 -4.13 -0.07 -23.19
CA LYS A 434 -3.37 -0.77 -24.23
C LYS A 434 -2.13 -1.42 -23.60
N PRO A 435 -2.06 -2.77 -23.48
CA PRO A 435 -0.91 -3.46 -22.90
C PRO A 435 0.27 -3.57 -23.89
N PHE A 436 1.48 -3.68 -23.35
CA PHE A 436 2.74 -3.79 -24.10
C PHE A 436 3.63 -4.97 -23.63
N ASN A 437 3.07 -5.92 -22.88
CA ASN A 437 3.70 -7.20 -22.57
C ASN A 437 2.68 -8.33 -22.31
N ASP A 438 3.21 -9.54 -22.22
CA ASP A 438 2.57 -10.85 -22.05
C ASP A 438 2.85 -11.48 -20.67
N LYS A 439 3.32 -10.67 -19.72
CA LYS A 439 3.73 -11.09 -18.37
C LYS A 439 2.53 -11.70 -17.62
N GLU A 440 2.61 -12.96 -17.19
CA GLU A 440 1.57 -13.62 -16.37
C GLU A 440 1.59 -13.06 -14.94
N ASN A 441 0.42 -12.78 -14.35
CA ASN A 441 0.20 -12.05 -13.08
C ASN A 441 0.60 -10.55 -13.11
N GLY A 442 0.63 -9.95 -14.31
CA GLY A 442 0.79 -8.52 -14.52
C GLY A 442 -0.45 -7.75 -14.04
N THR A 443 -0.27 -6.83 -13.10
CA THR A 443 -1.37 -6.11 -12.44
C THR A 443 -1.83 -4.89 -13.25
N ALA A 444 -3.02 -4.98 -13.84
CA ALA A 444 -3.65 -3.88 -14.58
C ALA A 444 -4.25 -2.84 -13.63
N VAL A 445 -5.05 -3.29 -12.66
CA VAL A 445 -5.80 -2.44 -11.71
C VAL A 445 -5.82 -3.10 -10.32
N VAL A 446 -5.76 -2.29 -9.26
CA VAL A 446 -6.05 -2.73 -7.88
C VAL A 446 -7.06 -1.79 -7.22
N VAL A 447 -8.16 -2.34 -6.70
CA VAL A 447 -9.06 -1.63 -5.77
C VAL A 447 -8.72 -2.05 -4.35
N GLN A 448 -8.32 -1.11 -3.51
CA GLN A 448 -7.71 -1.40 -2.20
C GLN A 448 -8.52 -0.83 -1.03
N THR A 449 -8.59 -1.59 0.06
CA THR A 449 -9.00 -1.14 1.40
C THR A 449 -7.86 -1.37 2.42
N ASP A 450 -8.11 -1.14 3.71
CA ASP A 450 -7.13 -1.43 4.77
C ASP A 450 -6.90 -2.94 5.02
N ARG A 451 -7.82 -3.83 4.61
CA ARG A 451 -7.73 -5.28 4.88
C ARG A 451 -8.10 -6.21 3.73
N ALA A 452 -8.47 -5.68 2.57
CA ALA A 452 -8.77 -6.46 1.37
C ALA A 452 -8.42 -5.68 0.09
N LYS A 453 -8.09 -6.43 -0.96
CA LYS A 453 -7.77 -5.93 -2.30
C LYS A 453 -8.46 -6.79 -3.36
N ILE A 454 -8.89 -6.15 -4.45
CA ILE A 454 -9.26 -6.82 -5.71
C ILE A 454 -8.24 -6.43 -6.76
N TYR A 455 -7.66 -7.41 -7.43
CA TYR A 455 -6.75 -7.24 -8.56
C TYR A 455 -7.44 -7.60 -9.86
N VAL A 456 -7.12 -6.85 -10.90
CA VAL A 456 -7.33 -7.22 -12.30
C VAL A 456 -5.95 -7.60 -12.86
N GLN A 457 -5.74 -8.88 -13.17
CA GLN A 457 -4.40 -9.44 -13.46
C GLN A 457 -4.36 -10.22 -14.77
N THR A 458 -3.22 -10.20 -15.47
CA THR A 458 -3.05 -10.91 -16.74
C THR A 458 -2.83 -12.41 -16.56
N GLN A 459 -3.57 -13.22 -17.33
CA GLN A 459 -3.52 -14.68 -17.32
C GLN A 459 -3.24 -15.23 -18.72
N ALA A 460 -2.31 -16.18 -18.84
CA ALA A 460 -1.88 -16.72 -20.13
C ALA A 460 -2.90 -17.69 -20.76
N ILE A 461 -3.36 -17.37 -21.98
CA ILE A 461 -4.40 -18.12 -22.72
C ILE A 461 -3.83 -19.38 -23.40
N THR A 462 -2.51 -19.49 -23.56
CA THR A 462 -1.82 -20.61 -24.25
C THR A 462 -2.04 -21.99 -23.62
N LYS A 463 -2.63 -22.06 -22.43
CA LYS A 463 -3.04 -23.30 -21.74
C LYS A 463 -4.49 -23.73 -22.07
N LEU A 464 -5.28 -22.89 -22.75
CA LEU A 464 -6.73 -23.05 -22.98
C LEU A 464 -7.10 -23.34 -24.45
N LEU A 465 -6.16 -23.22 -25.39
CA LEU A 465 -6.38 -23.49 -26.82
C LEU A 465 -5.67 -24.79 -27.24
N PRO A 466 -6.24 -25.57 -28.19
CA PRO A 466 -5.54 -26.73 -28.75
C PRO A 466 -4.28 -26.29 -29.51
N PRO A 467 -3.19 -27.08 -29.47
CA PRO A 467 -1.92 -26.70 -30.09
C PRO A 467 -2.05 -26.55 -31.61
N LYS A 468 -1.69 -25.37 -32.14
CA LYS A 468 -1.72 -25.09 -33.59
C LYS A 468 -0.69 -25.96 -34.32
N THR A 469 -1.15 -26.88 -35.15
CA THR A 469 -0.31 -27.79 -35.95
C THR A 469 0.23 -27.16 -37.24
N THR A 470 0.75 -25.93 -37.17
CA THR A 470 1.59 -25.27 -38.20
C THR A 470 2.29 -24.06 -37.57
N SER A 471 3.62 -24.12 -37.45
CA SER A 471 4.45 -22.99 -37.00
C SER A 471 5.34 -22.49 -38.15
N THR A 472 4.84 -21.53 -38.94
CA THR A 472 5.67 -20.72 -39.82
C THR A 472 6.37 -19.66 -38.98
N ALA A 473 7.71 -19.75 -38.87
CA ALA A 473 8.49 -18.95 -37.93
C ALA A 473 8.84 -17.56 -38.49
N SER A 474 7.87 -16.64 -38.54
CA SER A 474 8.08 -15.23 -38.87
C SER A 474 6.95 -14.32 -38.35
N ASP A 475 7.02 -13.94 -37.08
CA ASP A 475 6.60 -12.64 -36.51
C ASP A 475 6.73 -12.67 -34.97
N SER A 476 7.08 -11.54 -34.36
CA SER A 476 7.31 -11.40 -32.91
C SER A 476 6.01 -11.12 -32.13
N PHE A 477 5.01 -11.99 -32.31
CA PHE A 477 3.79 -11.93 -31.50
C PHE A 477 4.08 -12.31 -30.05
N MET A 478 3.59 -11.49 -29.12
CA MET A 478 3.64 -11.74 -27.67
C MET A 478 2.69 -12.88 -27.31
N ASP A 479 2.96 -13.59 -26.21
CA ASP A 479 2.06 -14.67 -25.78
C ASP A 479 0.68 -14.09 -25.39
N PRO A 480 -0.45 -14.66 -25.86
CA PRO A 480 -1.77 -14.08 -25.65
C PRO A 480 -2.20 -14.16 -24.17
N VAL A 481 -2.50 -13.01 -23.57
CA VAL A 481 -3.04 -12.89 -22.20
C VAL A 481 -4.45 -12.30 -22.20
N SER A 482 -5.29 -12.75 -21.28
CA SER A 482 -6.58 -12.14 -20.91
C SER A 482 -6.51 -11.63 -19.45
N LEU A 483 -7.61 -11.15 -18.88
CA LEU A 483 -7.67 -10.63 -17.51
C LEU A 483 -8.51 -11.53 -16.60
N ASP A 484 -7.92 -11.96 -15.49
CA ASP A 484 -8.61 -12.60 -14.35
C ASP A 484 -8.87 -11.59 -13.22
N LEU A 485 -9.70 -11.99 -12.25
CA LEU A 485 -9.96 -11.22 -11.03
C LEU A 485 -9.54 -12.03 -9.81
N ASN A 486 -8.68 -11.43 -8.99
CA ASN A 486 -8.03 -12.09 -7.86
C ASN A 486 -8.27 -11.29 -6.56
N THR A 487 -8.64 -11.98 -5.49
CA THR A 487 -9.02 -11.36 -4.21
C THR A 487 -7.98 -11.70 -3.14
N VAL A 488 -7.41 -10.68 -2.50
CA VAL A 488 -6.37 -10.84 -1.47
C VAL A 488 -6.83 -10.17 -0.19
N ILE A 489 -6.75 -10.88 0.94
CA ILE A 489 -7.18 -10.40 2.27
C ILE A 489 -5.99 -10.37 3.22
N LEU A 490 -5.93 -9.35 4.07
CA LEU A 490 -5.01 -9.26 5.20
C LEU A 490 -5.60 -10.06 6.37
N GLU A 491 -4.92 -11.12 6.75
CA GLU A 491 -5.31 -12.01 7.83
C GLU A 491 -4.84 -11.48 9.20
N ASP A 492 -5.36 -12.04 10.30
CA ASP A 492 -5.04 -11.56 11.66
C ASP A 492 -3.59 -11.87 12.12
N ASP A 493 -2.83 -12.63 11.33
CA ASP A 493 -1.37 -12.80 11.47
C ASP A 493 -0.56 -11.83 10.58
N TRP A 494 -1.21 -10.80 10.03
CA TRP A 494 -0.66 -9.75 9.16
C TRP A 494 -0.11 -10.24 7.81
N ALA A 495 -0.44 -11.46 7.40
CA ALA A 495 -0.14 -11.96 6.06
C ALA A 495 -1.26 -11.61 5.06
N TRP A 496 -0.88 -11.07 3.90
CA TRP A 496 -1.77 -11.03 2.73
C TRP A 496 -1.93 -12.45 2.16
N ARG A 497 -3.17 -12.87 1.90
CA ARG A 497 -3.50 -14.20 1.33
C ARG A 497 -4.55 -14.12 0.23
N HIS A 498 -4.23 -14.73 -0.91
CA HIS A 498 -5.20 -15.01 -1.98
C HIS A 498 -6.33 -15.90 -1.48
N GLN A 499 -7.55 -15.55 -1.83
CA GLN A 499 -8.76 -16.27 -1.44
C GLN A 499 -9.29 -17.02 -2.68
N SER A 500 -9.00 -18.33 -2.75
CA SER A 500 -9.19 -19.14 -3.96
C SER A 500 -10.64 -19.47 -4.29
N ASP A 501 -11.56 -19.25 -3.35
CA ASP A 501 -13.02 -19.26 -3.53
C ASP A 501 -13.57 -17.94 -4.12
N MET A 502 -12.79 -16.86 -4.05
CA MET A 502 -13.09 -15.55 -4.62
C MET A 502 -12.22 -15.20 -5.84
N PHE A 503 -11.59 -16.21 -6.45
CA PHE A 503 -10.91 -16.11 -7.75
C PHE A 503 -11.91 -16.23 -8.90
N VAL A 504 -11.81 -15.36 -9.91
CA VAL A 504 -12.60 -15.43 -11.14
C VAL A 504 -11.64 -15.57 -12.33
N PRO A 505 -11.63 -16.72 -13.04
CA PRO A 505 -10.67 -16.98 -14.10
C PRO A 505 -10.86 -16.06 -15.30
N ALA A 506 -9.79 -15.85 -16.06
CA ALA A 506 -9.85 -15.15 -17.32
C ALA A 506 -10.59 -15.96 -18.40
N ASN A 507 -10.99 -15.29 -19.46
CA ASN A 507 -11.63 -15.90 -20.62
C ASN A 507 -10.61 -16.11 -21.77
N PRO A 508 -10.96 -16.77 -22.88
CA PRO A 508 -10.03 -17.01 -23.98
C PRO A 508 -9.89 -15.82 -24.96
N PHE A 509 -10.37 -14.61 -24.60
CA PHE A 509 -10.23 -13.41 -25.43
C PHE A 509 -8.96 -12.65 -25.04
N PRO A 510 -7.93 -12.58 -25.91
CA PRO A 510 -6.72 -11.82 -25.64
C PRO A 510 -6.97 -10.31 -25.57
N ILE A 511 -6.14 -9.62 -24.78
CA ILE A 511 -6.10 -8.15 -24.66
C ILE A 511 -4.84 -7.51 -25.27
N ASN A 512 -3.87 -8.32 -25.70
CA ASN A 512 -2.54 -7.90 -26.18
C ASN A 512 -2.23 -8.37 -27.62
N ASN A 513 -3.25 -8.76 -28.39
CA ASN A 513 -3.11 -9.27 -29.76
C ASN A 513 -3.30 -8.20 -30.85
N ASP A 514 -3.55 -6.94 -30.48
CA ASP A 514 -3.44 -5.79 -31.38
C ASP A 514 -2.96 -4.53 -30.63
N ASP A 515 -2.66 -3.45 -31.38
CA ASP A 515 -2.12 -2.18 -30.84
C ASP A 515 -3.22 -1.12 -30.55
N LYS A 516 -4.44 -1.54 -30.15
CA LYS A 516 -5.54 -0.64 -29.81
C LYS A 516 -5.73 -0.48 -28.30
N TYR A 517 -6.51 0.55 -27.94
CA TYR A 517 -7.09 0.66 -26.60
C TYR A 517 -8.42 -0.06 -26.57
N HIS A 518 -8.54 -1.02 -25.67
CA HIS A 518 -9.83 -1.59 -25.28
C HIS A 518 -10.42 -0.81 -24.10
N HIS A 519 -11.74 -0.70 -24.05
CA HIS A 519 -12.46 -0.07 -22.93
C HIS A 519 -12.83 -1.11 -21.88
N PHE A 520 -12.37 -0.95 -20.65
CA PHE A 520 -12.60 -1.86 -19.55
C PHE A 520 -13.46 -1.23 -18.46
N VAL A 521 -14.36 -2.02 -17.86
CA VAL A 521 -15.18 -1.60 -16.72
C VAL A 521 -15.25 -2.71 -15.68
N LEU A 522 -14.76 -2.45 -14.47
CA LEU A 522 -14.92 -3.29 -13.28
C LEU A 522 -16.11 -2.77 -12.46
N VAL A 523 -17.09 -3.63 -12.21
CA VAL A 523 -18.28 -3.36 -11.40
C VAL A 523 -18.26 -4.26 -10.16
N ILE A 524 -18.50 -3.66 -9.00
CA ILE A 524 -18.63 -4.33 -7.71
C ILE A 524 -20.00 -3.97 -7.12
N ASP A 525 -20.84 -4.97 -6.85
CA ASP A 525 -22.17 -4.76 -6.25
C ASP A 525 -22.57 -5.93 -5.34
N THR A 526 -22.12 -5.91 -4.10
CA THR A 526 -22.40 -6.97 -3.10
C THR A 526 -23.52 -6.64 -2.13
N ASP A 527 -23.99 -5.38 -2.10
CA ASP A 527 -25.14 -4.96 -1.29
C ASP A 527 -25.85 -3.72 -1.88
N PRO A 528 -26.54 -3.86 -3.03
CA PRO A 528 -27.22 -2.72 -3.71
C PRO A 528 -28.30 -2.05 -2.85
N LYS A 529 -28.76 -2.73 -1.79
CA LYS A 529 -29.76 -2.22 -0.85
C LYS A 529 -29.15 -1.33 0.23
N ILE A 530 -27.88 -1.50 0.57
CA ILE A 530 -27.19 -0.59 1.49
C ILE A 530 -26.82 0.72 0.79
N SER A 531 -26.22 0.67 -0.40
CA SER A 531 -25.81 1.88 -1.14
C SER A 531 -26.98 2.86 -1.33
N LEU A 532 -28.12 2.36 -1.85
CA LEU A 532 -29.33 3.16 -2.04
C LEU A 532 -29.89 3.71 -0.72
N ARG A 533 -29.96 2.90 0.34
CA ARG A 533 -30.53 3.34 1.64
C ARG A 533 -29.66 4.38 2.33
N GLN A 534 -28.34 4.19 2.39
CA GLN A 534 -27.43 5.17 2.99
C GLN A 534 -27.49 6.50 2.24
N TRP A 535 -27.43 6.47 0.91
CA TRP A 535 -27.54 7.69 0.10
C TRP A 535 -28.87 8.41 0.30
N LEU A 536 -30.00 7.70 0.38
CA LEU A 536 -31.31 8.29 0.66
C LEU A 536 -31.44 8.86 2.08
N GLU A 537 -30.82 8.23 3.07
CA GLU A 537 -30.79 8.72 4.47
C GLU A 537 -29.99 10.02 4.56
N GLU A 538 -28.77 10.05 4.01
CA GLU A 538 -27.93 11.26 3.98
C GLU A 538 -28.53 12.40 3.14
N GLN A 539 -29.08 12.09 1.97
CA GLN A 539 -29.77 13.09 1.13
C GLN A 539 -30.98 13.70 1.83
N GLN A 540 -31.57 13.01 2.82
CA GLN A 540 -32.66 13.54 3.62
C GLN A 540 -32.15 14.39 4.79
N GLU A 541 -31.04 14.03 5.44
CA GLU A 541 -30.40 14.87 6.48
C GLU A 541 -29.85 16.18 5.91
N ARG A 542 -29.13 16.13 4.77
CA ARG A 542 -28.60 17.31 4.06
C ARG A 542 -29.69 18.31 3.63
N ARG A 543 -30.97 17.89 3.55
CA ARG A 543 -32.12 18.74 3.16
C ARG A 543 -32.94 19.29 4.34
N ASP A 544 -32.66 18.88 5.58
CA ASP A 544 -33.46 19.25 6.77
C ASP A 544 -32.59 19.44 8.03
N PRO A 545 -31.46 20.19 7.99
CA PRO A 545 -30.47 20.24 9.07
C PRO A 545 -31.01 20.78 10.41
N GLU A 546 -32.09 21.56 10.41
CA GLU A 546 -32.74 22.06 11.62
C GLU A 546 -33.81 21.10 12.19
N GLY A 547 -33.45 19.83 12.35
CA GLY A 547 -34.36 18.76 12.82
C GLY A 547 -34.88 18.88 14.27
N ALA A 548 -34.60 19.97 14.98
CA ALA A 548 -34.69 20.09 16.43
C ALA A 548 -36.03 20.63 17.00
N ALA A 549 -36.96 21.15 16.20
CA ALA A 549 -38.17 21.79 16.72
C ALA A 549 -39.43 21.74 15.82
N SER A 550 -39.96 20.56 15.45
CA SER A 550 -41.36 20.52 14.93
C SER A 550 -42.19 19.27 15.24
N ASN A 551 -43.50 19.54 15.39
CA ASN A 551 -44.62 18.68 15.79
C ASN A 551 -44.60 17.23 15.23
N ASN A 552 -44.76 16.23 16.11
CA ASN A 552 -44.82 14.79 15.79
C ASN A 552 -45.70 14.44 14.58
N LYS A 553 -46.82 15.14 14.36
CA LYS A 553 -47.73 14.85 13.24
C LYS A 553 -47.11 15.16 11.86
N ARG A 554 -46.17 16.11 11.79
CA ARG A 554 -45.33 16.35 10.60
C ARG A 554 -44.24 15.28 10.47
N LYS A 555 -43.61 14.88 11.59
CA LYS A 555 -42.54 13.87 11.60
C LYS A 555 -43.03 12.50 11.11
N ASN A 556 -44.21 12.05 11.57
CA ASN A 556 -44.84 10.83 11.06
C ASN A 556 -45.18 10.93 9.57
N LYS A 557 -45.79 12.03 9.11
CA LYS A 557 -46.18 12.16 7.69
C LYS A 557 -44.98 12.33 6.74
N LYS A 558 -43.85 12.90 7.21
CA LYS A 558 -42.56 12.80 6.50
C LYS A 558 -42.10 11.35 6.42
N LYS A 559 -42.11 10.61 7.55
CA LYS A 559 -41.68 9.20 7.60
C LYS A 559 -42.53 8.28 6.72
N GLU A 560 -43.85 8.46 6.68
CA GLU A 560 -44.76 7.73 5.78
C GLU A 560 -44.43 7.97 4.30
N LYS A 561 -44.17 9.23 3.91
CA LYS A 561 -43.82 9.56 2.52
C LYS A 561 -42.42 9.03 2.14
N TYR A 562 -41.46 9.09 3.07
CA TYR A 562 -40.13 8.52 2.92
C TYR A 562 -40.19 6.99 2.75
N GLN A 563 -40.98 6.31 3.59
CA GLN A 563 -41.23 4.87 3.50
C GLN A 563 -41.85 4.48 2.16
N GLN A 564 -42.81 5.25 1.65
CA GLN A 564 -43.39 5.05 0.32
C GLN A 564 -42.38 5.27 -0.82
N GLN A 565 -41.47 6.24 -0.70
CA GLN A 565 -40.42 6.45 -1.70
C GLN A 565 -39.40 5.31 -1.68
N LEU A 566 -38.95 4.86 -0.51
CA LEU A 566 -38.12 3.66 -0.34
C LEU A 566 -38.78 2.42 -0.96
N GLU A 567 -40.05 2.18 -0.67
CA GLU A 567 -40.78 1.02 -1.20
C GLU A 567 -40.93 1.09 -2.72
N GLN A 568 -41.15 2.29 -3.28
CA GLN A 568 -41.26 2.50 -4.72
C GLN A 568 -39.91 2.36 -5.45
N GLU A 569 -38.82 2.87 -4.88
CA GLU A 569 -37.47 2.71 -5.44
C GLU A 569 -36.95 1.28 -5.26
N GLU A 570 -37.26 0.60 -4.15
CA GLU A 570 -37.02 -0.84 -4.00
C GLU A 570 -37.84 -1.69 -4.98
N GLU A 571 -39.08 -1.29 -5.33
CA GLU A 571 -39.88 -2.00 -6.34
C GLU A 571 -39.33 -1.78 -7.75
N ILE A 572 -38.80 -0.59 -8.05
CA ILE A 572 -38.09 -0.28 -9.30
C ILE A 572 -36.80 -1.13 -9.38
N MET A 573 -36.01 -1.22 -8.30
CA MET A 573 -34.83 -2.08 -8.24
C MET A 573 -35.20 -3.56 -8.40
N LYS A 574 -36.24 -4.06 -7.72
CA LYS A 574 -36.78 -5.43 -7.89
C LYS A 574 -37.32 -5.72 -9.30
N LYS A 575 -37.61 -4.69 -10.09
CA LYS A 575 -37.97 -4.78 -11.53
C LYS A 575 -36.78 -4.60 -12.46
N LYS A 576 -35.64 -4.14 -11.94
CA LYS A 576 -34.31 -4.12 -12.58
C LYS A 576 -33.47 -5.37 -12.26
N ASP A 577 -33.89 -6.19 -11.28
CA ASP A 577 -33.30 -7.48 -10.89
C ASP A 577 -33.42 -8.53 -12.01
N SER A 578 -32.62 -8.37 -13.06
CA SER A 578 -32.25 -9.46 -13.97
C SER A 578 -30.77 -9.35 -14.38
N ILE A 579 -29.94 -10.17 -13.73
CA ILE A 579 -28.59 -10.55 -14.18
C ILE A 579 -27.56 -9.40 -14.19
N HIS A 580 -27.27 -8.84 -13.02
CA HIS A 580 -25.96 -8.24 -12.74
C HIS A 580 -25.19 -9.13 -11.74
N PRO A 581 -23.94 -9.55 -12.03
CA PRO A 581 -23.10 -10.30 -11.08
C PRO A 581 -22.58 -9.39 -9.96
N GLU A 582 -22.25 -9.99 -8.81
CA GLU A 582 -21.78 -9.26 -7.62
C GLU A 582 -20.35 -8.73 -7.77
N LEU A 583 -19.57 -9.36 -8.67
CA LEU A 583 -18.32 -8.86 -9.24
C LEU A 583 -18.32 -9.14 -10.76
N ALA A 584 -18.07 -8.13 -11.58
CA ALA A 584 -17.98 -8.28 -13.04
C ALA A 584 -16.94 -7.35 -13.67
N LEU A 585 -16.16 -7.89 -14.62
CA LEU A 585 -15.27 -7.15 -15.50
C LEU A 585 -15.81 -7.22 -16.93
N TYR A 586 -15.92 -6.07 -17.57
CA TYR A 586 -16.35 -5.89 -18.95
C TYR A 586 -15.19 -5.39 -19.82
N MET A 587 -15.21 -5.77 -21.10
CA MET A 587 -14.35 -5.25 -22.17
C MET A 587 -15.23 -4.87 -23.37
N ASP A 588 -15.08 -3.66 -23.89
CA ASP A 588 -15.86 -3.10 -25.01
C ASP A 588 -17.38 -3.37 -24.92
N GLY A 589 -17.95 -3.16 -23.72
CA GLY A 589 -19.37 -3.36 -23.43
C GLY A 589 -19.82 -4.79 -23.15
N HIS A 590 -18.91 -5.78 -23.19
CA HIS A 590 -19.21 -7.21 -23.05
C HIS A 590 -18.54 -7.80 -21.79
N ALA A 591 -19.25 -8.64 -21.03
CA ALA A 591 -18.68 -9.23 -19.81
C ALA A 591 -17.58 -10.24 -20.16
N ILE A 592 -16.37 -10.06 -19.62
CA ILE A 592 -15.22 -10.94 -19.84
C ILE A 592 -14.92 -11.86 -18.66
N ALA A 593 -15.10 -11.40 -17.42
CA ALA A 593 -15.02 -12.21 -16.21
C ALA A 593 -16.14 -11.82 -15.25
N SER A 594 -16.76 -12.76 -14.55
CA SER A 594 -17.79 -12.43 -13.54
C SER A 594 -18.05 -13.53 -12.52
N SER A 595 -18.56 -13.14 -11.34
CA SER A 595 -19.05 -14.05 -10.31
C SER A 595 -20.29 -13.50 -9.63
N ALA A 596 -21.33 -14.34 -9.50
CA ALA A 596 -22.53 -14.08 -8.71
C ALA A 596 -22.46 -14.69 -7.29
N HIS A 597 -21.25 -15.09 -6.85
CA HIS A 597 -20.97 -15.70 -5.55
C HIS A 597 -19.83 -15.01 -4.80
N TRP A 598 -19.18 -14.03 -5.42
CA TRP A 598 -18.07 -13.27 -4.83
C TRP A 598 -18.58 -12.36 -3.71
N LYS A 599 -18.12 -12.58 -2.48
CA LYS A 599 -18.59 -11.86 -1.28
C LYS A 599 -17.48 -11.67 -0.26
N ILE A 600 -16.86 -10.49 -0.24
CA ILE A 600 -15.96 -10.11 0.85
C ILE A 600 -16.76 -9.86 2.15
N PRO A 601 -16.44 -10.53 3.27
CA PRO A 601 -17.10 -10.25 4.55
C PRO A 601 -16.78 -8.84 5.04
N LYS A 602 -17.80 -8.12 5.54
CA LYS A 602 -17.75 -6.68 5.90
C LYS A 602 -16.67 -6.30 6.94
N ALA A 603 -16.08 -7.27 7.63
CA ALA A 603 -14.96 -7.08 8.54
C ALA A 603 -13.61 -6.78 7.84
N TYR A 604 -13.46 -7.14 6.56
CA TYR A 604 -12.21 -7.02 5.81
C TYR A 604 -12.07 -5.73 4.98
N GLY A 605 -12.99 -4.76 5.13
CA GLY A 605 -12.86 -3.43 4.53
C GLY A 605 -14.19 -2.87 4.06
N GLN A 606 -14.72 -1.86 4.77
CA GLN A 606 -15.94 -1.16 4.37
C GLN A 606 -15.67 -0.10 3.28
N TYR A 607 -14.49 0.53 3.33
CA TYR A 607 -14.17 1.72 2.55
C TYR A 607 -12.91 1.54 1.70
N VAL A 608 -12.96 2.05 0.48
CA VAL A 608 -11.83 2.12 -0.46
C VAL A 608 -10.84 3.18 0.00
N ARG A 609 -9.55 2.89 -0.14
CA ARG A 609 -8.42 3.78 0.19
C ARG A 609 -7.71 4.33 -1.05
N GLY A 610 -7.84 3.65 -2.17
CA GLY A 610 -7.41 4.12 -3.48
C GLY A 610 -7.64 3.09 -4.56
N VAL A 611 -7.52 3.52 -5.80
CA VAL A 611 -7.46 2.66 -6.98
C VAL A 611 -6.13 2.87 -7.68
N TRP A 612 -5.42 1.77 -7.94
CA TRP A 612 -4.10 1.77 -8.58
C TRP A 612 -4.19 1.24 -10.01
N PHE A 613 -3.29 1.70 -10.88
CA PHE A 613 -3.10 1.17 -12.23
C PHE A 613 -1.62 0.84 -12.48
N GLY A 614 -1.37 -0.28 -13.14
CA GLY A 614 -0.04 -0.77 -13.54
C GLY A 614 0.83 -1.38 -12.44
N SER A 615 0.70 -0.98 -11.17
CA SER A 615 1.39 -1.60 -10.03
C SER A 615 0.69 -1.28 -8.70
N SER A 616 1.00 -2.03 -7.63
CA SER A 616 0.53 -1.78 -6.25
C SER A 616 1.54 -1.05 -5.36
N GLU A 617 2.84 -1.09 -5.71
CA GLU A 617 4.01 -0.31 -5.26
C GLU A 617 5.27 -1.18 -5.57
N PRO A 618 6.44 -0.63 -5.97
CA PRO A 618 7.64 -1.41 -6.32
C PRO A 618 8.06 -2.54 -5.37
N GLU A 619 8.24 -3.72 -5.96
CA GLU A 619 8.88 -4.89 -5.35
C GLU A 619 10.26 -4.56 -4.72
N HIS A 620 10.60 -5.33 -3.69
CA HIS A 620 11.93 -5.38 -3.05
C HIS A 620 12.38 -4.08 -2.33
N SER A 621 11.93 -3.92 -1.09
CA SER A 621 12.70 -3.26 -0.04
C SER A 621 12.71 -4.13 1.23
N ASN A 622 13.75 -4.03 2.07
CA ASN A 622 13.82 -4.78 3.33
C ASN A 622 12.97 -4.10 4.42
N TYR A 623 11.67 -4.16 4.22
CA TYR A 623 10.60 -3.92 5.18
C TYR A 623 9.57 -5.04 4.99
N GLN A 624 8.85 -5.47 6.03
CA GLN A 624 8.08 -6.73 5.99
C GLN A 624 6.71 -6.56 5.31
N ASP A 625 6.76 -6.35 3.99
CA ASP A 625 5.67 -6.17 3.01
C ASP A 625 4.72 -4.99 3.27
N PRO A 626 4.84 -3.89 2.51
CA PRO A 626 3.84 -2.85 2.50
C PRO A 626 2.55 -3.26 1.78
N TRP A 627 2.64 -3.54 0.47
CA TRP A 627 1.50 -3.56 -0.44
C TRP A 627 1.60 -4.55 -1.62
N ASP A 628 2.16 -5.76 -1.38
CA ASP A 628 2.18 -6.93 -2.28
C ASP A 628 3.23 -6.92 -3.41
N THR A 629 3.77 -8.10 -3.71
CA THR A 629 4.80 -8.37 -4.72
C THR A 629 4.20 -8.94 -6.00
N THR A 630 3.13 -8.31 -6.48
CA THR A 630 2.50 -8.64 -7.76
C THR A 630 3.12 -7.82 -8.89
N GLN A 631 3.49 -8.49 -9.97
CA GLN A 631 4.29 -7.88 -11.02
C GLN A 631 3.54 -6.76 -11.75
N SER A 632 4.24 -5.66 -12.00
CA SER A 632 3.66 -4.48 -12.65
C SER A 632 3.36 -4.74 -14.14
N LEU A 633 2.17 -4.35 -14.62
CA LEU A 633 1.77 -4.46 -16.03
C LEU A 633 2.32 -3.27 -16.84
N LYS A 634 3.03 -3.55 -17.93
CA LYS A 634 3.49 -2.52 -18.86
C LYS A 634 2.37 -2.19 -19.84
N ALA A 635 1.78 -1.01 -19.72
CA ALA A 635 0.62 -0.60 -20.52
C ALA A 635 0.48 0.93 -20.56
N ALA A 636 -0.27 1.44 -21.54
CA ALA A 636 -0.75 2.81 -21.57
C ALA A 636 -2.22 2.89 -21.12
N TYR A 637 -2.57 3.96 -20.42
CA TYR A 637 -3.87 4.18 -19.80
C TYR A 637 -4.43 5.56 -20.15
N ARG A 638 -5.75 5.64 -20.37
CA ARG A 638 -6.46 6.91 -20.61
C ARG A 638 -7.93 6.85 -20.18
N ASP A 639 -8.56 8.03 -20.08
CA ASP A 639 -9.98 8.23 -19.77
C ASP A 639 -10.49 7.32 -18.63
N ILE A 640 -9.86 7.46 -17.47
CA ILE A 640 -10.21 6.74 -16.25
C ILE A 640 -11.37 7.45 -15.55
N ARG A 641 -12.36 6.70 -15.07
CA ARG A 641 -13.53 7.21 -14.35
C ARG A 641 -13.92 6.26 -13.22
N ILE A 642 -14.32 6.81 -12.07
CA ILE A 642 -14.76 6.03 -10.90
C ILE A 642 -16.14 6.52 -10.46
N TRP A 643 -17.02 5.63 -10.01
CA TRP A 643 -18.33 5.94 -9.42
C TRP A 643 -18.54 5.22 -8.09
N GLU A 644 -19.21 5.87 -7.14
CA GLU A 644 -19.66 5.32 -5.85
C GLU A 644 -20.90 4.40 -5.98
N ARG A 645 -21.06 3.73 -7.13
CA ARG A 645 -22.18 2.84 -7.46
C ARG A 645 -21.84 1.87 -8.59
N PRO A 646 -22.60 0.78 -8.76
CA PRO A 646 -22.67 0.06 -10.03
C PRO A 646 -23.20 0.93 -11.17
N LEU A 647 -22.62 0.76 -12.36
CA LEU A 647 -23.24 1.12 -13.64
C LEU A 647 -24.08 -0.05 -14.16
N SER A 648 -25.24 0.24 -14.73
CA SER A 648 -26.06 -0.78 -15.41
C SER A 648 -25.53 -1.08 -16.81
N LEU A 649 -25.87 -2.25 -17.37
CA LEU A 649 -25.34 -2.71 -18.67
C LEU A 649 -25.51 -1.68 -19.80
N GLN A 650 -26.63 -0.93 -19.80
CA GLN A 650 -26.90 0.13 -20.77
C GLN A 650 -25.93 1.32 -20.64
N GLU A 651 -25.51 1.67 -19.43
CA GLU A 651 -24.51 2.72 -19.19
C GLU A 651 -23.11 2.25 -19.58
N ILE A 652 -22.77 0.98 -19.30
CA ILE A 652 -21.51 0.36 -19.71
C ILE A 652 -21.40 0.31 -21.24
N GLN A 653 -22.46 -0.11 -21.94
CA GLN A 653 -22.53 -0.13 -23.40
C GLN A 653 -22.53 1.27 -24.02
N ALA A 654 -23.02 2.30 -23.31
CA ALA A 654 -22.96 3.69 -23.76
C ALA A 654 -21.57 4.35 -23.57
N LEU A 655 -20.67 3.74 -22.78
CA LEU A 655 -19.26 4.14 -22.67
C LEU A 655 -18.36 3.45 -23.70
N ALA A 656 -18.79 2.31 -24.26
CA ALA A 656 -18.04 1.50 -25.20
C ALA A 656 -17.86 2.18 -26.59
N PRO A 657 -16.81 1.84 -27.36
CA PRO A 657 -16.54 2.45 -28.66
C PRO A 657 -17.71 2.31 -29.66
N PRO A 658 -18.09 3.37 -30.42
CA PRO A 658 -19.27 3.37 -31.31
C PRO A 658 -19.31 2.29 -32.39
N SER A 659 -18.17 1.69 -32.73
CA SER A 659 -18.06 0.58 -33.68
C SER A 659 -18.71 -0.73 -33.18
N PHE A 660 -18.88 -0.90 -31.87
CA PHE A 660 -19.45 -2.11 -31.26
C PHE A 660 -20.91 -1.95 -30.81
N ALA A 661 -21.37 -0.71 -30.55
CA ALA A 661 -22.73 -0.41 -30.11
C ALA A 661 -23.85 -0.77 -31.10
N ASN A 662 -23.51 -1.20 -32.32
CA ASN A 662 -24.45 -1.59 -33.39
C ASN A 662 -24.33 -3.07 -33.82
N ALA A 663 -23.58 -3.91 -33.09
CA ALA A 663 -23.53 -5.35 -33.38
C ALA A 663 -24.86 -6.03 -33.00
N PRO A 664 -25.58 -6.68 -33.93
CA PRO A 664 -26.88 -7.29 -33.62
C PRO A 664 -26.71 -8.55 -32.76
N PHE A 665 -27.41 -8.57 -31.63
CA PHE A 665 -27.43 -9.69 -30.69
C PHE A 665 -28.04 -10.94 -31.34
N GLN A 666 -27.21 -11.91 -31.73
CA GLN A 666 -27.69 -13.21 -32.21
C GLN A 666 -28.12 -14.10 -31.03
N ASP A 667 -29.40 -14.00 -30.68
CA ASP A 667 -30.10 -14.90 -29.74
C ASP A 667 -30.16 -16.32 -30.34
N ASN A 668 -29.10 -17.10 -30.11
CA ASN A 668 -28.80 -18.32 -30.85
C ASN A 668 -29.63 -19.53 -30.36
N LYS A 669 -30.96 -19.41 -30.46
CA LYS A 669 -31.92 -20.48 -30.21
C LYS A 669 -31.96 -21.43 -31.41
N MET A 670 -31.22 -22.54 -31.32
CA MET A 670 -31.41 -23.68 -32.22
C MET A 670 -32.88 -24.12 -32.20
N THR A 671 -33.52 -24.08 -33.35
CA THR A 671 -34.85 -24.65 -33.58
C THR A 671 -34.75 -26.17 -33.69
N GLN A 672 -35.74 -26.92 -33.20
CA GLN A 672 -35.69 -28.38 -33.14
C GLN A 672 -35.45 -29.05 -34.51
N GLU A 673 -35.89 -28.42 -35.60
CA GLU A 673 -35.64 -28.86 -36.98
C GLU A 673 -34.14 -28.98 -37.31
N GLN A 674 -33.27 -28.17 -36.70
CA GLN A 674 -31.81 -28.24 -36.90
C GLN A 674 -31.18 -29.45 -36.20
N GLN A 675 -31.78 -29.94 -35.10
CA GLN A 675 -31.31 -31.15 -34.43
C GLN A 675 -31.70 -32.41 -35.23
N GLU A 676 -32.94 -32.48 -35.72
CA GLU A 676 -33.39 -33.60 -36.56
C GLU A 676 -32.65 -33.73 -37.89
N GLN A 677 -31.99 -32.67 -38.38
CA GLN A 677 -31.25 -32.69 -39.63
C GLN A 677 -29.82 -33.23 -39.46
N GLN A 678 -29.13 -32.88 -38.36
CA GLN A 678 -27.80 -33.43 -38.06
C GLN A 678 -27.81 -34.95 -37.81
N GLU A 679 -28.87 -35.51 -37.23
CA GLU A 679 -28.98 -36.98 -37.03
C GLU A 679 -29.19 -37.78 -38.33
N ARG A 680 -29.53 -37.12 -39.46
CA ARG A 680 -29.81 -37.79 -40.75
C ARG A 680 -28.62 -37.81 -41.71
N GLU A 681 -27.65 -36.90 -41.55
CA GLU A 681 -26.50 -36.77 -42.45
C GLU A 681 -25.25 -37.53 -41.95
N GLY A 682 -25.28 -38.05 -40.72
CA GLY A 682 -24.17 -38.78 -40.09
C GLY A 682 -23.92 -40.22 -40.60
N GLY A 683 -24.20 -40.54 -41.86
CA GLY A 683 -24.02 -41.90 -42.37
C GLY A 683 -24.11 -42.11 -43.88
N ASN A 684 -22.96 -42.02 -44.57
CA ASN A 684 -22.51 -43.03 -45.54
C ASN A 684 -21.05 -42.78 -46.00
N GLU A 685 -20.50 -43.74 -46.75
CA GLU A 685 -19.07 -43.87 -47.05
C GLU A 685 -18.53 -43.08 -48.27
N TRP A 686 -17.21 -42.84 -48.23
CA TRP A 686 -16.24 -42.75 -49.32
C TRP A 686 -16.72 -42.57 -50.78
N GLN A 687 -16.25 -41.49 -51.43
CA GLN A 687 -15.59 -41.61 -52.74
C GLN A 687 -14.61 -40.47 -53.06
N THR A 688 -13.72 -40.72 -54.02
CA THR A 688 -12.60 -39.86 -54.43
C THR A 688 -12.81 -39.24 -55.81
N SER A 689 -12.34 -38.00 -56.02
CA SER A 689 -12.01 -37.49 -57.36
C SER A 689 -10.93 -36.41 -57.30
N SER A 690 -9.98 -36.48 -58.22
CA SER A 690 -8.87 -35.54 -58.43
C SER A 690 -9.23 -34.40 -59.39
N LEU A 691 -8.39 -33.36 -59.40
CA LEU A 691 -7.97 -32.45 -60.49
C LEU A 691 -6.91 -31.52 -59.81
N GLU A 692 -5.62 -31.43 -60.19
CA GLU A 692 -4.99 -31.11 -61.49
C GLU A 692 -5.38 -29.73 -62.04
N GLU A 693 -4.47 -28.85 -62.49
CA GLU A 693 -3.02 -28.71 -62.21
C GLU A 693 -2.59 -27.26 -62.61
N GLU A 694 -1.30 -27.05 -62.93
CA GLU A 694 -0.68 -25.81 -63.46
C GLU A 694 -0.54 -24.61 -62.48
N GLY A 695 0.59 -23.89 -62.43
CA GLY A 695 1.89 -24.12 -63.09
C GLY A 695 2.74 -22.84 -63.25
N THR A 696 4.08 -22.97 -63.23
CA THR A 696 5.10 -21.88 -63.34
C THR A 696 5.13 -20.90 -62.14
N GLY A 697 6.24 -20.29 -61.72
CA GLY A 697 7.64 -20.23 -62.19
C GLY A 697 8.22 -18.80 -61.97
N VAL A 698 9.51 -18.52 -61.72
CA VAL A 698 10.76 -19.30 -61.66
C VAL A 698 11.84 -18.51 -60.87
N GLU A 699 12.70 -19.21 -60.11
CA GLU A 699 14.08 -18.89 -59.62
C GLU A 699 14.41 -17.65 -58.73
N GLU A 700 15.50 -17.82 -57.96
CA GLU A 700 16.16 -16.88 -57.03
C GLU A 700 17.55 -16.47 -57.54
N GLN A 701 18.13 -15.38 -57.00
CA GLN A 701 19.57 -15.14 -56.73
C GLN A 701 19.67 -13.80 -55.94
N GLU A 702 20.21 -13.69 -54.71
CA GLU A 702 21.55 -13.98 -54.15
C GLU A 702 22.58 -12.84 -54.31
N GLU A 703 23.62 -12.88 -53.45
CA GLU A 703 24.75 -11.92 -53.28
C GLU A 703 24.42 -10.50 -52.71
N GLU A 704 25.24 -9.87 -51.86
CA GLU A 704 26.18 -10.38 -50.84
C GLU A 704 26.55 -9.26 -49.82
N ASP A 705 27.24 -9.64 -48.73
CA ASP A 705 28.16 -8.85 -47.89
C ASP A 705 27.67 -7.66 -47.00
N GLY A 706 28.31 -7.48 -45.82
CA GLY A 706 27.94 -6.40 -44.88
C GLY A 706 28.44 -6.46 -43.43
N ILE A 707 29.61 -7.05 -43.14
CA ILE A 707 30.14 -7.24 -41.77
C ILE A 707 30.48 -5.90 -41.07
N TYR A 708 30.05 -5.71 -39.81
CA TYR A 708 30.91 -5.17 -38.73
C TYR A 708 30.40 -5.51 -37.32
N ASN A 709 31.25 -6.14 -36.52
CA ASN A 709 31.05 -6.45 -35.09
C ASN A 709 32.07 -5.66 -34.25
N VAL A 710 31.63 -4.98 -33.19
CA VAL A 710 32.54 -4.39 -32.18
C VAL A 710 31.99 -4.62 -30.76
N PHE A 711 32.65 -5.52 -30.03
CA PHE A 711 32.49 -5.68 -28.58
C PHE A 711 33.37 -4.67 -27.82
N ILE A 712 32.80 -3.93 -26.86
CA ILE A 712 33.55 -3.36 -25.72
C ILE A 712 32.78 -3.64 -24.42
N MET A 713 33.52 -3.84 -23.33
CA MET A 713 33.04 -4.34 -22.04
C MET A 713 32.95 -3.26 -20.95
N TRP A 714 32.08 -3.53 -19.97
CA TRP A 714 32.15 -3.11 -18.56
C TRP A 714 32.12 -1.59 -18.23
N LYS A 715 31.14 -1.20 -17.41
CA LYS A 715 31.37 -1.19 -15.95
C LYS A 715 30.09 -1.31 -15.13
#